data_AF-A0A430Q2U2-F1
#
_entry.id   AF-A0A430Q2U2-F1
#
_cell.length_a   1.000
_cell.length_b   1.000
_cell.length_c   1.000
_cell.angle_alpha   90.00
_cell.angle_beta   90.00
_cell.angle_gamma   90.00
#
_symmetry.space_group_name_H-M   'P 1'
#
loop_
_entity.id
_entity.type
_entity.pdbx_description
1 polymer ?
#
loop_
_entity_poly.entity_id
_entity_poly.type
_entity_poly.pdbx_seq_one_letter_code
_entity_poly.pdbx_strand_id
1 'polypeptide(L)'
;MIRHRARRAFLKKLKRKRKRQKLAKENIEREIEELSRLQFSPSYQAQQAKELELAALEAKERYNLNYNVTFYSERNEELWQEREREAQRQWEENNRQKILLKQREEEAQDVHEQQSPDLPPWHLPPPPVPIPTVIEQVPYGPTVSTVMEKCSFFRKTGACRYGFLCSRLHQYPSPYDDTIESFNIADDQDVGGLDEPIDNSCLVLQIPKMFTHYHLDLTKHTGSEDQDSGLEVDESQLLSDYHEFYHDVRMELESRWGKISVIRTCRNLADHLRGAVYVEFSRGPSAAWDAAEACNGRWFAGRQLTCTVVRLGGGWREAICGLYHRGKCPKGDLHCNFLHVFLNPGETSNDLQKTLWRHVGRLISPVDNNSHSDRGRSSTVKSLSNDSSSLTHRHHHHHDRRKTRRQSSSSISSHSRSSSPIGHHHSSRSKNNYKNCRLSEYHSHRKSKRNKHYSSGSRRSSLSRSPSTSSVHKKHKKHMKEKSHKRMKRVNHFLVLFSAQTVLIRHVSKENCTDMLNETRSAMILPAARILKQKPSIWVEINHAVAKYKPVNLGQGFPDILPKQHVLESLTMLGKPDVSPFLHQYTRSMGHPRLVNVLSKLYTSFLRCDRKLYGESGSLQVDSFGPDREIDPLNEVIITVGAYGSLFTAISALVNPDDEVIIMDPSFDCYAPMTVMAGGVPIYVPLRPQLDDGEELISDCWKLDIKELESKITSKTKVLLLNTPHNPLGKVFNREELESIADVCIRHNLVCISDEVYEWLVFPPNHHIKIASLPGMWSRTLTIGSAGKTFSVTGWKLGWTIGPANLIQAMQLHQQNTVYTCPTPLQEAVARSLEIELPLLNTHESYFNEMCALIEPKGRNMVKKLNEIGMIAVRPTGGYFLVADISKLHVPSNELDKNDSLSYDVKFNNWMMQNKGVSAIPMSVFYSTSNQHLGSKYLRFCFFKEDSTLNSAYEILKKW
;
A
#
# COMPACT_ATOMS: atom_id res chain seq x y z
N MET A 1 4.33 -22.07 40.10
CA MET A 1 5.75 -22.42 40.36
C MET A 1 6.61 -22.70 39.12
N ILE A 2 6.15 -23.48 38.12
CA ILE A 2 7.01 -23.97 37.02
C ILE A 2 7.65 -22.84 36.17
N ARG A 3 6.86 -21.84 35.71
CA ARG A 3 7.36 -20.63 35.02
C ARG A 3 8.57 -19.99 35.76
N HIS A 4 8.58 -19.97 37.10
CA HIS A 4 9.70 -19.43 37.90
C HIS A 4 10.95 -20.34 37.99
N ARG A 5 10.79 -21.67 37.92
CA ARG A 5 11.94 -22.60 37.81
C ARG A 5 12.60 -22.48 36.43
N ALA A 6 11.80 -22.41 35.36
CA ALA A 6 12.29 -22.17 33.99
C ALA A 6 13.04 -20.83 33.88
N ARG A 7 12.44 -19.72 34.34
CA ARG A 7 13.08 -18.39 34.36
C ARG A 7 14.42 -18.38 35.12
N ARG A 8 14.50 -19.04 36.30
CA ARG A 8 15.78 -19.18 37.05
C ARG A 8 16.81 -20.05 36.33
N ALA A 9 16.40 -21.08 35.59
CA ALA A 9 17.32 -21.91 34.80
C ALA A 9 17.88 -21.14 33.59
N PHE A 10 17.01 -20.44 32.85
CA PHE A 10 17.37 -19.57 31.72
C PHE A 10 18.33 -18.45 32.15
N LEU A 11 18.02 -17.73 33.22
CA LEU A 11 18.90 -16.68 33.77
C LEU A 11 20.25 -17.22 34.27
N LYS A 12 20.30 -18.45 34.81
CA LYS A 12 21.58 -19.13 35.12
C LYS A 12 22.36 -19.50 33.85
N LYS A 13 21.69 -19.93 32.78
CA LYS A 13 22.31 -20.23 31.46
C LYS A 13 22.89 -18.94 30.84
N LEU A 14 22.14 -17.83 30.89
CA LEU A 14 22.58 -16.49 30.46
C LEU A 14 23.76 -15.94 31.28
N LYS A 15 23.71 -15.98 32.63
CA LYS A 15 24.86 -15.56 33.46
C LYS A 15 26.11 -16.41 33.19
N ARG A 16 25.96 -17.70 32.91
CA ARG A 16 27.09 -18.57 32.47
C ARG A 16 27.60 -18.20 31.07
N LYS A 17 26.74 -17.87 30.11
CA LYS A 17 27.13 -17.38 28.77
C LYS A 17 27.91 -16.06 28.88
N ARG A 18 27.35 -15.05 29.57
CA ARG A 18 27.99 -13.74 29.79
C ARG A 18 29.34 -13.86 30.53
N LYS A 19 29.47 -14.72 31.56
CA LYS A 19 30.76 -14.94 32.25
C LYS A 19 31.83 -15.59 31.37
N ARG A 20 31.45 -16.53 30.48
CA ARG A 20 32.38 -17.11 29.48
C ARG A 20 32.81 -16.07 28.44
N GLN A 21 31.90 -15.23 27.98
CA GLN A 21 32.20 -14.17 27.01
C GLN A 21 33.12 -13.08 27.60
N LYS A 22 32.93 -12.67 28.87
CA LYS A 22 33.84 -11.74 29.55
C LYS A 22 35.25 -12.32 29.66
N LEU A 23 35.38 -13.59 30.07
CA LEU A 23 36.69 -14.26 30.20
C LEU A 23 37.38 -14.44 28.84
N ALA A 24 36.64 -14.69 27.76
CA ALA A 24 37.20 -14.74 26.41
C ALA A 24 37.75 -13.37 25.98
N LYS A 25 37.01 -12.28 26.25
CA LYS A 25 37.49 -10.91 26.01
C LYS A 25 38.75 -10.60 26.82
N GLU A 26 38.75 -10.91 28.11
CA GLU A 26 39.90 -10.72 29.03
C GLU A 26 41.14 -11.56 28.65
N ASN A 27 40.98 -12.61 27.83
CA ASN A 27 42.10 -13.35 27.27
C ASN A 27 42.63 -12.68 25.99
N ILE A 28 41.74 -12.31 25.06
CA ILE A 28 42.12 -11.63 23.81
C ILE A 28 42.83 -10.30 24.09
N GLU A 29 42.35 -9.52 25.07
CA GLU A 29 43.00 -8.26 25.48
C GLU A 29 44.41 -8.50 26.04
N ARG A 30 44.67 -9.65 26.69
CA ARG A 30 46.00 -10.03 27.16
C ARG A 30 46.91 -10.59 26.06
N GLU A 31 46.38 -11.37 25.11
CA GLU A 31 47.16 -11.80 23.94
C GLU A 31 47.61 -10.58 23.10
N ILE A 32 46.75 -9.59 22.91
CA ILE A 32 47.11 -8.31 22.28
C ILE A 32 48.19 -7.58 23.07
N GLU A 33 48.10 -7.55 24.41
CA GLU A 33 49.11 -6.90 25.25
C GLU A 33 50.47 -7.63 25.22
N GLU A 34 50.49 -8.97 25.25
CA GLU A 34 51.73 -9.76 25.12
C GLU A 34 52.36 -9.62 23.73
N LEU A 35 51.56 -9.64 22.66
CA LEU A 35 52.03 -9.39 21.29
C LEU A 35 52.61 -7.97 21.14
N SER A 36 52.03 -6.96 21.79
CA SER A 36 52.52 -5.58 21.75
C SER A 36 53.91 -5.39 22.35
N ARG A 37 54.33 -6.30 23.25
CA ARG A 37 55.62 -6.27 23.96
C ARG A 37 56.76 -6.97 23.18
N LEU A 38 56.48 -7.60 22.03
CA LEU A 38 57.48 -8.28 21.21
C LEU A 38 58.04 -7.35 20.10
N GLN A 39 59.33 -6.98 20.22
CA GLN A 39 60.01 -6.16 19.23
C GLN A 39 60.34 -6.95 17.95
N PHE A 40 59.50 -6.81 16.93
CA PHE A 40 59.77 -7.23 15.55
C PHE A 40 60.03 -6.02 14.63
N SER A 41 60.48 -6.24 13.40
CA SER A 41 60.89 -5.14 12.51
C SER A 41 59.68 -4.34 11.98
N PRO A 42 59.85 -3.03 11.67
CA PRO A 42 58.71 -2.15 11.35
C PRO A 42 57.84 -2.60 10.18
N SER A 43 58.42 -3.26 9.16
CA SER A 43 57.67 -3.75 8.01
C SER A 43 56.80 -4.99 8.31
N TYR A 44 57.11 -5.74 9.36
CA TYR A 44 56.29 -6.87 9.80
C TYR A 44 55.17 -6.39 10.73
N GLN A 45 55.50 -5.49 11.67
CA GLN A 45 54.53 -4.87 12.57
C GLN A 45 53.41 -4.14 11.79
N ALA A 46 53.75 -3.37 10.75
CA ALA A 46 52.75 -2.64 9.96
C ALA A 46 51.76 -3.53 9.19
N GLN A 47 52.15 -4.76 8.84
CA GLN A 47 51.27 -5.70 8.14
C GLN A 47 50.42 -6.50 9.14
N GLN A 48 51.05 -7.06 10.17
CA GLN A 48 50.37 -7.89 11.18
C GLN A 48 49.41 -7.07 12.07
N ALA A 49 49.74 -5.81 12.37
CA ALA A 49 48.82 -4.91 13.06
C ALA A 49 47.53 -4.67 12.25
N LYS A 50 47.63 -4.57 10.92
CA LYS A 50 46.48 -4.32 10.05
C LYS A 50 45.55 -5.54 9.95
N GLU A 51 46.10 -6.75 9.97
CA GLU A 51 45.33 -8.00 10.05
C GLU A 51 44.66 -8.17 11.42
N LEU A 52 45.35 -7.83 12.51
CA LEU A 52 44.78 -7.83 13.87
C LEU A 52 43.68 -6.77 14.07
N GLU A 53 43.85 -5.57 13.50
CA GLU A 53 42.86 -4.49 13.51
C GLU A 53 41.59 -4.89 12.75
N LEU A 54 41.75 -5.52 11.57
CA LEU A 54 40.62 -6.04 10.79
C LEU A 54 39.88 -7.16 11.53
N ALA A 55 40.62 -8.11 12.12
CA ALA A 55 40.03 -9.19 12.91
C ALA A 55 39.30 -8.67 14.17
N ALA A 56 39.84 -7.63 14.82
CA ALA A 56 39.20 -6.96 15.95
C ALA A 56 37.91 -6.22 15.52
N LEU A 57 37.90 -5.60 14.33
CA LEU A 57 36.71 -5.01 13.72
C LEU A 57 35.63 -6.07 13.46
N GLU A 58 35.94 -7.15 12.74
CA GLU A 58 34.97 -8.24 12.50
C GLU A 58 34.47 -8.88 13.80
N ALA A 59 35.30 -8.98 14.83
CA ALA A 59 34.89 -9.49 16.15
C ALA A 59 33.94 -8.51 16.86
N LYS A 60 34.18 -7.20 16.73
CA LYS A 60 33.35 -6.12 17.28
C LYS A 60 32.01 -6.00 16.55
N GLU A 61 31.98 -6.20 15.23
CA GLU A 61 30.73 -6.28 14.46
C GLU A 61 29.93 -7.53 14.80
N ARG A 62 30.56 -8.71 14.85
CA ARG A 62 29.88 -9.96 15.30
C ARG A 62 29.37 -9.87 16.73
N TYR A 63 30.05 -9.11 17.61
CA TYR A 63 29.54 -8.78 18.94
C TYR A 63 28.31 -7.85 18.86
N ASN A 64 28.39 -6.74 18.12
CA ASN A 64 27.31 -5.76 17.98
C ASN A 64 26.04 -6.36 17.34
N LEU A 65 26.17 -7.18 16.30
CA LEU A 65 25.06 -7.91 15.69
C LEU A 65 24.34 -8.81 16.71
N ASN A 66 25.09 -9.64 17.46
CA ASN A 66 24.51 -10.49 18.50
C ASN A 66 23.90 -9.69 19.66
N TYR A 67 24.55 -8.59 20.07
CA TYR A 67 24.06 -7.76 21.17
C TYR A 67 22.77 -7.04 20.79
N ASN A 68 22.73 -6.43 19.59
CA ASN A 68 21.56 -5.73 19.08
C ASN A 68 20.38 -6.68 18.87
N VAL A 69 20.56 -7.86 18.24
CA VAL A 69 19.44 -8.79 18.03
C VAL A 69 18.74 -9.17 19.34
N THR A 70 19.49 -9.45 20.42
CA THR A 70 18.86 -9.73 21.73
C THR A 70 18.38 -8.50 22.50
N PHE A 71 19.02 -7.34 22.36
CA PHE A 71 18.63 -6.13 23.10
C PHE A 71 17.40 -5.43 22.48
N TYR A 72 17.27 -5.48 21.14
CA TYR A 72 16.09 -4.99 20.44
C TYR A 72 14.90 -5.95 20.57
N SER A 73 15.10 -7.28 20.64
CA SER A 73 13.99 -8.21 20.90
C SER A 73 13.41 -7.98 22.30
N GLU A 74 14.23 -8.09 23.36
CA GLU A 74 13.76 -7.93 24.76
C GLU A 74 13.06 -6.56 24.97
N ARG A 75 13.58 -5.48 24.37
CA ARG A 75 13.01 -4.13 24.53
C ARG A 75 11.77 -3.86 23.66
N ASN A 76 11.68 -4.43 22.46
CA ASN A 76 10.47 -4.33 21.65
C ASN A 76 9.33 -5.16 22.25
N GLU A 77 9.64 -6.33 22.83
CA GLU A 77 8.68 -7.18 23.55
C GLU A 77 8.05 -6.41 24.72
N GLU A 78 8.86 -5.81 25.60
CA GLU A 78 8.37 -5.05 26.75
C GLU A 78 7.55 -3.80 26.31
N LEU A 79 8.00 -3.06 25.29
CA LEU A 79 7.27 -1.91 24.73
C LEU A 79 5.98 -2.30 23.99
N TRP A 80 5.94 -3.48 23.36
CA TRP A 80 4.75 -4.00 22.70
C TRP A 80 3.71 -4.44 23.74
N GLN A 81 4.14 -5.18 24.76
CA GLN A 81 3.30 -5.53 25.93
C GLN A 81 2.84 -4.29 26.71
N GLU A 82 3.62 -3.20 26.73
CA GLU A 82 3.21 -1.92 27.33
C GLU A 82 2.09 -1.24 26.54
N ARG A 83 2.21 -1.19 25.20
CA ARG A 83 1.18 -0.66 24.31
C ARG A 83 -0.10 -1.50 24.35
N GLU A 84 0.01 -2.83 24.42
CA GLU A 84 -1.15 -3.71 24.57
C GLU A 84 -1.84 -3.52 25.94
N ARG A 85 -1.06 -3.38 27.03
CA ARG A 85 -1.57 -2.98 28.36
C ARG A 85 -2.17 -1.58 28.40
N GLU A 86 -1.72 -0.64 27.57
CA GLU A 86 -2.30 0.72 27.45
C GLU A 86 -3.62 0.69 26.66
N ALA A 87 -3.64 0.02 25.51
CA ALA A 87 -4.84 -0.13 24.68
C ALA A 87 -5.94 -0.91 25.41
N GLN A 88 -5.60 -1.98 26.13
CA GLN A 88 -6.54 -2.73 26.97
C GLN A 88 -7.10 -1.85 28.11
N ARG A 89 -6.28 -1.02 28.77
CA ARG A 89 -6.75 -0.06 29.79
C ARG A 89 -7.67 1.01 29.20
N GLN A 90 -7.36 1.54 28.02
CA GLN A 90 -8.20 2.52 27.32
C GLN A 90 -9.55 1.91 26.88
N TRP A 91 -9.56 0.66 26.42
CA TRP A 91 -10.79 -0.07 26.08
C TRP A 91 -11.65 -0.36 27.32
N GLU A 92 -11.03 -0.79 28.43
CA GLU A 92 -11.74 -1.01 29.70
C GLU A 92 -12.31 0.29 30.28
N GLU A 93 -11.60 1.42 30.14
CA GLU A 93 -12.10 2.72 30.58
C GLU A 93 -13.24 3.23 29.68
N ASN A 94 -13.11 3.14 28.36
CA ASN A 94 -14.18 3.51 27.43
C ASN A 94 -15.46 2.68 27.67
N ASN A 95 -15.34 1.40 28.06
CA ASN A 95 -16.49 0.58 28.44
C ASN A 95 -17.06 0.94 29.82
N ARG A 96 -16.23 1.32 30.82
CA ARG A 96 -16.73 1.90 32.07
C ARG A 96 -17.51 3.20 31.83
N GLN A 97 -16.99 4.09 30.98
CA GLN A 97 -17.67 5.33 30.62
C GLN A 97 -19.01 5.07 29.91
N LYS A 98 -19.10 4.05 29.03
CA LYS A 98 -20.38 3.62 28.44
C LYS A 98 -21.38 3.09 29.46
N ILE A 99 -20.94 2.29 30.43
CA ILE A 99 -21.82 1.77 31.51
C ILE A 99 -22.33 2.93 32.36
N LEU A 100 -21.46 3.87 32.74
CA LEU A 100 -21.84 5.09 33.48
C LEU A 100 -22.75 6.02 32.68
N LEU A 101 -22.63 6.05 31.35
CA LEU A 101 -23.55 6.80 30.49
C LEU A 101 -24.93 6.15 30.52
N LYS A 102 -25.01 4.83 30.33
CA LYS A 102 -26.27 4.06 30.34
C LYS A 102 -26.98 4.15 31.69
N GLN A 103 -26.24 4.07 32.79
CA GLN A 103 -26.80 4.26 34.14
C GLN A 103 -27.37 5.67 34.34
N ARG A 104 -26.76 6.70 33.74
CA ARG A 104 -27.31 8.08 33.76
C ARG A 104 -28.50 8.27 32.84
N GLU A 105 -28.58 7.53 31.74
CA GLU A 105 -29.75 7.49 30.86
C GLU A 105 -30.93 6.83 31.59
N GLU A 106 -30.68 5.73 32.30
CA GLU A 106 -31.64 5.05 33.18
C GLU A 106 -32.09 5.95 34.35
N GLU A 107 -31.17 6.59 35.10
CA GLU A 107 -31.48 7.57 36.15
C GLU A 107 -32.27 8.79 35.62
N ALA A 108 -32.03 9.22 34.39
CA ALA A 108 -32.75 10.33 33.77
C ALA A 108 -34.20 9.97 33.37
N GLN A 109 -34.49 8.69 33.10
CA GLN A 109 -35.85 8.22 32.82
C GLN A 109 -36.69 8.17 34.10
N ASP A 110 -36.15 7.64 35.20
CA ASP A 110 -36.81 7.62 36.53
C ASP A 110 -37.22 9.03 37.00
N VAL A 111 -36.39 10.04 36.75
CA VAL A 111 -36.69 11.45 37.09
C VAL A 111 -37.79 12.03 36.20
N HIS A 112 -37.97 11.53 34.97
CA HIS A 112 -38.97 12.04 34.04
C HIS A 112 -40.37 11.48 34.32
N GLU A 113 -40.49 10.25 34.84
CA GLU A 113 -41.80 9.68 35.23
C GLU A 113 -42.44 10.36 36.46
N GLN A 114 -41.66 11.04 37.31
CA GLN A 114 -42.16 11.63 38.56
C GLN A 114 -42.69 13.07 38.43
N GLN A 115 -42.65 13.70 37.25
CA GLN A 115 -43.14 15.08 37.05
C GLN A 115 -43.90 15.26 35.73
N SER A 116 -45.21 14.99 35.73
CA SER A 116 -46.09 15.30 34.59
C SER A 116 -47.53 15.66 35.03
N PRO A 117 -47.95 16.92 34.80
CA PRO A 117 -49.35 17.30 34.62
C PRO A 117 -49.66 17.57 33.13
N ASP A 118 -50.87 17.26 32.69
CA ASP A 118 -51.26 17.16 31.28
C ASP A 118 -50.92 18.37 30.37
N LEU A 119 -50.35 18.09 29.19
CA LEU A 119 -50.18 19.04 28.08
C LEU A 119 -50.65 18.43 26.74
N PRO A 120 -51.24 19.25 25.83
CA PRO A 120 -51.86 18.76 24.60
C PRO A 120 -50.85 18.27 23.52
N PRO A 121 -51.29 17.43 22.57
CA PRO A 121 -50.43 16.51 21.80
C PRO A 121 -49.66 17.14 20.62
N TRP A 122 -49.12 18.34 20.80
CA TRP A 122 -48.26 19.05 19.83
C TRP A 122 -47.03 19.73 20.45
N HIS A 123 -46.76 19.49 21.75
CA HIS A 123 -45.57 19.99 22.45
C HIS A 123 -44.69 18.90 23.08
N LEU A 124 -44.97 17.62 22.80
CA LEU A 124 -44.00 16.55 23.07
C LEU A 124 -42.89 16.58 21.99
N PRO A 125 -41.60 16.45 22.36
CA PRO A 125 -40.55 16.23 21.37
C PRO A 125 -40.79 14.91 20.63
N PRO A 126 -40.32 14.75 19.38
CA PRO A 126 -40.37 13.46 18.69
C PRO A 126 -39.61 12.41 19.52
N PRO A 127 -40.09 11.14 19.57
CA PRO A 127 -39.43 10.10 20.35
C PRO A 127 -37.98 9.92 19.88
N PRO A 128 -37.04 9.58 20.79
CA PRO A 128 -35.64 9.43 20.44
C PRO A 128 -35.49 8.36 19.35
N VAL A 129 -34.80 8.73 18.27
CA VAL A 129 -34.55 7.83 17.14
C VAL A 129 -33.80 6.59 17.65
N PRO A 130 -34.31 5.36 17.40
CA PRO A 130 -33.63 4.15 17.87
C PRO A 130 -32.19 4.08 17.37
N ILE A 131 -31.26 3.74 18.27
CA ILE A 131 -29.87 3.46 17.90
C ILE A 131 -29.87 2.27 16.92
N PRO A 132 -29.25 2.38 15.72
CA PRO A 132 -29.24 1.30 14.73
C PRO A 132 -28.56 0.04 15.27
N THR A 133 -29.38 -0.86 15.80
CA THR A 133 -29.00 -2.18 16.25
C THR A 133 -29.47 -3.16 15.19
N VAL A 134 -28.65 -4.16 14.85
CA VAL A 134 -28.83 -5.09 13.72
C VAL A 134 -28.52 -4.46 12.34
N ILE A 135 -27.93 -5.29 11.46
CA ILE A 135 -27.65 -4.97 10.06
C ILE A 135 -28.94 -5.15 9.26
N GLU A 136 -29.61 -4.07 8.90
CA GLU A 136 -30.73 -4.15 7.96
C GLU A 136 -30.26 -4.60 6.57
N GLN A 137 -31.08 -5.43 5.93
CA GLN A 137 -30.82 -5.92 4.58
C GLN A 137 -31.36 -4.92 3.56
N VAL A 138 -30.57 -4.65 2.52
CA VAL A 138 -30.95 -3.71 1.45
C VAL A 138 -32.29 -4.16 0.82
N PRO A 139 -33.31 -3.28 0.71
CA PRO A 139 -34.61 -3.65 0.17
C PRO A 139 -34.51 -3.98 -1.32
N TYR A 140 -34.87 -5.22 -1.67
CA TYR A 140 -35.12 -5.62 -3.05
C TYR A 140 -36.47 -5.08 -3.53
N GLY A 141 -36.53 -4.75 -4.83
CA GLY A 141 -37.77 -4.71 -5.58
C GLY A 141 -37.54 -5.06 -7.05
N PRO A 142 -38.59 -5.43 -7.80
CA PRO A 142 -39.92 -5.81 -7.35
C PRO A 142 -40.00 -7.31 -7.00
N THR A 143 -41.18 -7.80 -6.61
CA THR A 143 -41.43 -9.18 -6.17
C THR A 143 -41.27 -10.23 -7.27
N VAL A 144 -40.23 -11.06 -7.14
CA VAL A 144 -40.21 -12.43 -7.69
C VAL A 144 -39.95 -13.39 -6.54
N SER A 145 -40.81 -14.39 -6.36
CA SER A 145 -40.70 -15.38 -5.28
C SER A 145 -39.63 -16.44 -5.58
N THR A 146 -38.36 -16.07 -5.43
CA THR A 146 -37.22 -17.01 -5.44
C THR A 146 -36.63 -17.13 -4.05
N VAL A 147 -36.91 -18.26 -3.39
CA VAL A 147 -36.28 -18.62 -2.11
C VAL A 147 -34.77 -18.73 -2.30
N MET A 148 -34.00 -17.79 -1.73
CA MET A 148 -32.53 -17.84 -1.80
C MET A 148 -32.00 -19.10 -1.12
N GLU A 149 -31.19 -19.88 -1.85
CA GLU A 149 -30.55 -21.07 -1.29
C GLU A 149 -29.63 -20.70 -0.12
N LYS A 150 -29.76 -21.42 1.01
CA LYS A 150 -28.85 -21.27 2.15
C LYS A 150 -27.45 -21.78 1.78
N CYS A 151 -26.40 -21.04 2.14
CA CYS A 151 -25.03 -21.41 1.83
C CYS A 151 -24.60 -22.68 2.60
N SER A 152 -24.43 -23.78 1.87
CA SER A 152 -24.09 -25.09 2.44
C SER A 152 -22.68 -25.19 3.05
N PHE A 153 -21.76 -24.29 2.69
CA PHE A 153 -20.46 -24.15 3.34
C PHE A 153 -20.60 -23.40 4.67
N PHE A 154 -21.22 -22.21 4.64
CA PHE A 154 -21.46 -21.41 5.83
C PHE A 154 -22.24 -22.18 6.91
N ARG A 155 -23.28 -22.92 6.52
CA ARG A 155 -24.05 -23.79 7.44
C ARG A 155 -23.18 -24.85 8.16
N LYS A 156 -22.09 -25.32 7.55
CA LYS A 156 -21.25 -26.41 8.11
C LYS A 156 -20.08 -25.90 8.95
N THR A 157 -19.52 -24.73 8.64
CA THR A 157 -18.28 -24.23 9.28
C THR A 157 -18.39 -22.81 9.85
N GLY A 158 -19.54 -22.15 9.74
CA GLY A 158 -19.68 -20.72 10.03
C GLY A 158 -18.85 -19.81 9.11
N ALA A 159 -18.29 -20.34 8.02
CA ALA A 159 -17.38 -19.62 7.13
C ALA A 159 -17.68 -19.93 5.66
N CYS A 160 -17.45 -18.95 4.79
CA CYS A 160 -17.64 -19.10 3.35
C CYS A 160 -16.44 -18.55 2.59
N ARG A 161 -15.95 -19.30 1.59
CA ARG A 161 -14.83 -18.92 0.73
C ARG A 161 -15.06 -17.61 -0.04
N TYR A 162 -16.32 -17.23 -0.24
CA TYR A 162 -16.72 -16.02 -0.95
C TYR A 162 -17.03 -14.83 -0.01
N GLY A 163 -17.05 -15.03 1.31
CA GLY A 163 -17.35 -13.97 2.27
C GLY A 163 -18.66 -13.24 1.96
N PHE A 164 -18.61 -11.91 1.94
CA PHE A 164 -19.74 -11.04 1.58
C PHE A 164 -20.13 -11.09 0.09
N LEU A 165 -19.28 -11.66 -0.78
CA LEU A 165 -19.56 -11.87 -2.22
C LEU A 165 -20.30 -13.20 -2.50
N CYS A 166 -20.87 -13.85 -1.48
CA CYS A 166 -21.59 -15.10 -1.67
C CYS A 166 -23.04 -14.85 -2.13
N SER A 167 -23.40 -15.39 -3.30
CA SER A 167 -24.77 -15.35 -3.84
C SER A 167 -25.77 -16.29 -3.15
N ARG A 168 -25.47 -16.75 -1.93
CA ARG A 168 -26.28 -17.68 -1.13
C ARG A 168 -26.36 -17.20 0.32
N LEU A 169 -27.52 -17.37 0.94
CA LEU A 169 -27.82 -16.78 2.25
C LEU A 169 -26.90 -17.32 3.36
N HIS A 170 -26.29 -16.41 4.11
CA HIS A 170 -25.54 -16.68 5.34
C HIS A 170 -26.44 -16.44 6.55
N GLN A 171 -27.01 -17.51 7.11
CA GLN A 171 -27.87 -17.41 8.29
C GLN A 171 -27.02 -17.39 9.57
N TYR A 172 -26.66 -16.20 10.02
CA TYR A 172 -26.16 -15.99 11.39
C TYR A 172 -27.29 -16.23 12.40
N PRO A 173 -26.99 -16.75 13.60
CA PRO A 173 -27.97 -16.81 14.70
C PRO A 173 -28.30 -15.40 15.21
N SER A 174 -29.53 -15.18 15.69
CA SER A 174 -29.90 -13.97 16.44
C SER A 174 -29.69 -14.21 17.95
N PRO A 175 -29.30 -13.20 18.74
CA PRO A 175 -29.37 -13.26 20.20
C PRO A 175 -30.81 -13.13 20.73
N TYR A 176 -31.76 -12.68 19.90
CA TYR A 176 -33.19 -12.53 20.20
C TYR A 176 -34.04 -13.59 19.48
N ASP A 177 -33.56 -14.83 19.42
CA ASP A 177 -34.30 -15.96 18.87
C ASP A 177 -34.91 -16.76 20.02
N ASP A 178 -36.20 -16.59 20.29
CA ASP A 178 -36.92 -17.16 21.45
C ASP A 178 -36.85 -18.71 21.51
N THR A 179 -36.39 -19.36 20.42
CA THR A 179 -36.13 -20.80 20.35
C THR A 179 -34.90 -21.28 21.13
N ILE A 180 -34.17 -20.38 21.82
CA ILE A 180 -32.88 -20.70 22.47
C ILE A 180 -33.03 -21.16 23.94
N GLU A 181 -34.05 -20.76 24.69
CA GLU A 181 -34.17 -21.11 26.12
C GLU A 181 -34.46 -22.60 26.37
N SER A 182 -35.07 -23.30 25.42
CA SER A 182 -35.47 -24.72 25.56
C SER A 182 -34.31 -25.73 25.53
N PHE A 183 -33.07 -25.29 25.30
CA PHE A 183 -31.98 -26.18 24.88
C PHE A 183 -30.94 -26.57 25.96
N ASN A 184 -31.07 -26.16 27.24
CA ASN A 184 -30.11 -26.61 28.28
C ASN A 184 -30.58 -26.54 29.77
N ILE A 185 -31.88 -26.65 30.09
CA ILE A 185 -32.34 -26.81 31.48
C ILE A 185 -33.39 -27.92 31.60
N ALA A 186 -32.98 -29.07 32.15
CA ALA A 186 -33.85 -30.05 32.80
C ALA A 186 -33.02 -30.96 33.72
N ASP A 187 -33.33 -30.98 35.01
CA ASP A 187 -32.99 -32.10 35.92
C ASP A 187 -33.99 -33.27 35.71
N ASP A 188 -33.73 -34.41 36.34
CA ASP A 188 -34.50 -35.66 36.17
C ASP A 188 -36.03 -35.53 36.29
N GLN A 189 -36.75 -35.95 35.23
CA GLN A 189 -37.99 -36.73 35.37
C GLN A 189 -38.42 -37.44 34.07
N ASP A 190 -39.06 -38.61 34.23
CA ASP A 190 -39.59 -39.44 33.15
C ASP A 190 -40.80 -38.81 32.44
N VAL A 191 -40.68 -38.53 31.14
CA VAL A 191 -41.78 -38.65 30.18
C VAL A 191 -41.23 -39.23 28.86
N GLY A 192 -41.85 -40.29 28.34
CA GLY A 192 -41.29 -41.06 27.23
C GLY A 192 -41.93 -40.80 25.87
N GLY A 193 -41.10 -40.82 24.83
CA GLY A 193 -41.46 -41.30 23.49
C GLY A 193 -42.02 -40.28 22.49
N LEU A 194 -41.16 -39.84 21.56
CA LEU A 194 -41.44 -39.71 20.12
C LEU A 194 -40.11 -39.52 19.35
N ASP A 195 -39.98 -40.09 18.15
CA ASP A 195 -38.75 -40.03 17.35
C ASP A 195 -38.61 -38.70 16.60
N GLU A 196 -38.05 -37.67 17.27
CA GLU A 196 -37.56 -36.47 16.58
C GLU A 196 -36.05 -36.55 16.27
N PRO A 197 -35.59 -36.00 15.13
CA PRO A 197 -34.18 -36.04 14.75
C PRO A 197 -33.34 -35.10 15.62
N ILE A 198 -32.51 -35.67 16.50
CA ILE A 198 -31.57 -34.94 17.37
C ILE A 198 -30.75 -33.91 16.57
N ASP A 199 -31.08 -32.62 16.71
CA ASP A 199 -30.33 -31.54 16.07
C ASP A 199 -28.99 -31.35 16.79
N ASN A 200 -27.94 -31.98 16.26
CA ASN A 200 -26.58 -31.83 16.76
C ASN A 200 -25.96 -30.45 16.37
N SER A 201 -26.77 -29.40 16.16
CA SER A 201 -26.25 -28.07 15.86
C SER A 201 -25.79 -27.35 17.12
N CYS A 202 -24.53 -26.91 17.13
CA CYS A 202 -23.96 -26.16 18.24
C CYS A 202 -23.71 -24.70 17.85
N LEU A 203 -23.95 -23.80 18.80
CA LEU A 203 -23.59 -22.37 18.70
C LEU A 203 -22.20 -22.19 19.27
N VAL A 204 -21.29 -21.61 18.48
CA VAL A 204 -19.88 -21.43 18.84
C VAL A 204 -19.43 -20.00 18.57
N LEU A 205 -18.58 -19.48 19.44
CA LEU A 205 -17.83 -18.25 19.20
C LEU A 205 -16.77 -18.53 18.13
N GLN A 206 -16.81 -17.80 17.02
CA GLN A 206 -15.78 -17.81 15.98
C GLN A 206 -14.96 -16.51 16.05
N ILE A 207 -13.63 -16.65 16.02
CA ILE A 207 -12.66 -15.56 15.97
C ILE A 207 -11.76 -15.76 14.75
N PRO A 208 -12.08 -15.16 13.58
CA PRO A 208 -11.34 -15.38 12.34
C PRO A 208 -9.88 -14.92 12.41
N LYS A 209 -8.97 -15.74 11.85
CA LYS A 209 -7.52 -15.46 11.76
C LYS A 209 -6.84 -15.13 13.11
N MET A 210 -7.34 -15.65 14.24
CA MET A 210 -6.79 -15.36 15.57
C MET A 210 -5.38 -15.93 15.78
N PHE A 211 -5.12 -17.14 15.29
CA PHE A 211 -3.77 -17.70 15.25
C PHE A 211 -3.07 -17.29 13.95
N THR A 212 -2.32 -16.20 13.99
CA THR A 212 -1.44 -15.76 12.90
C THR A 212 -0.04 -16.31 13.11
N HIS A 213 0.45 -17.11 12.16
CA HIS A 213 1.83 -17.59 12.13
C HIS A 213 2.33 -17.57 10.68
N TYR A 214 3.58 -17.17 10.43
CA TYR A 214 4.08 -16.89 9.08
C TYR A 214 3.97 -18.07 8.11
N HIS A 215 4.16 -19.31 8.58
CA HIS A 215 3.92 -20.53 7.79
C HIS A 215 2.46 -20.70 7.30
N LEU A 216 1.47 -20.04 7.91
CA LEU A 216 0.07 -20.07 7.46
C LEU A 216 -0.24 -19.02 6.38
N ASP A 217 0.63 -18.02 6.18
CA ASP A 217 0.39 -16.87 5.29
C ASP A 217 1.02 -16.98 3.90
N LEU A 218 1.58 -18.14 3.55
CA LEU A 218 2.36 -18.39 2.32
C LEU A 218 1.59 -18.27 0.98
N THR A 219 0.32 -17.83 0.97
CA THR A 219 -0.52 -17.76 -0.25
C THR A 219 -0.29 -16.50 -1.10
N LYS A 220 0.91 -15.91 -1.09
CA LYS A 220 1.30 -14.82 -2.01
C LYS A 220 2.03 -15.28 -3.28
N HIS A 221 2.38 -16.57 -3.38
CA HIS A 221 3.05 -17.13 -4.56
C HIS A 221 2.26 -18.30 -5.17
N THR A 222 1.33 -17.97 -6.05
CA THR A 222 0.82 -18.88 -7.11
C THR A 222 0.58 -18.03 -8.35
N GLY A 223 1.57 -17.94 -9.24
CA GLY A 223 1.53 -17.05 -10.41
C GLY A 223 2.81 -17.01 -11.25
N SER A 224 3.96 -17.34 -10.68
CA SER A 224 5.21 -17.62 -11.40
C SER A 224 5.70 -19.05 -11.10
N GLU A 225 6.47 -19.62 -12.03
CA GLU A 225 6.95 -21.02 -11.98
C GLU A 225 8.30 -21.17 -11.25
N ASP A 226 8.55 -20.34 -10.23
CA ASP A 226 9.84 -20.27 -9.52
C ASP A 226 10.03 -21.43 -8.52
N GLN A 227 10.34 -22.62 -9.05
CA GLN A 227 10.67 -23.82 -8.26
C GLN A 227 12.10 -23.78 -7.65
N ASP A 228 12.51 -22.67 -7.01
CA ASP A 228 13.73 -22.70 -6.19
C ASP A 228 13.78 -21.64 -5.07
N SER A 229 13.15 -21.94 -3.92
CA SER A 229 13.39 -21.24 -2.64
C SER A 229 13.07 -22.13 -1.44
N GLY A 230 13.72 -23.30 -1.39
CA GLY A 230 13.57 -24.28 -0.31
C GLY A 230 14.13 -23.82 1.05
N LEU A 231 13.41 -22.93 1.74
CA LEU A 231 13.52 -22.82 3.20
C LEU A 231 12.80 -24.02 3.81
N GLU A 232 13.54 -24.86 4.54
CA GLU A 232 12.96 -26.00 5.26
C GLU A 232 11.91 -25.51 6.27
N VAL A 233 10.67 -25.99 6.13
CA VAL A 233 9.55 -25.60 6.98
C VAL A 233 9.65 -26.34 8.31
N ASP A 234 10.02 -25.64 9.38
CA ASP A 234 10.08 -26.23 10.72
C ASP A 234 8.67 -26.37 11.32
N GLU A 235 8.04 -27.51 11.00
CA GLU A 235 6.77 -27.93 11.61
C GLU A 235 6.85 -28.02 13.15
N SER A 236 8.03 -28.25 13.72
CA SER A 236 8.25 -28.25 15.18
C SER A 236 8.05 -26.86 15.78
N GLN A 237 8.52 -25.82 15.10
CA GLN A 237 8.34 -24.42 15.52
C GLN A 237 6.86 -24.02 15.42
N LEU A 238 6.19 -24.34 14.30
CA LEU A 238 4.73 -24.10 14.14
C LEU A 238 3.91 -24.73 15.27
N LEU A 239 4.24 -25.97 15.65
CA LEU A 239 3.56 -26.69 16.73
C LEU A 239 3.90 -26.13 18.12
N SER A 240 5.14 -25.69 18.34
CA SER A 240 5.55 -25.00 19.57
C SER A 240 4.75 -23.71 19.79
N ASP A 241 4.68 -22.87 18.76
CA ASP A 241 4.04 -21.55 18.86
C ASP A 241 2.51 -21.68 18.94
N TYR A 242 1.94 -22.71 18.28
CA TYR A 242 0.55 -23.10 18.47
C TYR A 242 0.27 -23.58 19.91
N HIS A 243 1.16 -24.36 20.54
CA HIS A 243 0.98 -24.82 21.91
C HIS A 243 1.02 -23.66 22.93
N GLU A 244 1.92 -22.68 22.75
CA GLU A 244 1.98 -21.48 23.61
C GLU A 244 0.71 -20.62 23.43
N PHE A 245 0.34 -20.33 22.18
CA PHE A 245 -0.93 -19.66 21.84
C PHE A 245 -2.16 -20.34 22.47
N TYR A 246 -2.28 -21.65 22.32
CA TYR A 246 -3.41 -22.42 22.87
C TYR A 246 -3.54 -22.24 24.38
N HIS A 247 -2.42 -22.31 25.10
CA HIS A 247 -2.45 -22.23 26.56
C HIS A 247 -2.89 -20.85 27.05
N ASP A 248 -2.31 -19.77 26.54
CA ASP A 248 -2.65 -18.43 27.03
C ASP A 248 -4.06 -18.00 26.57
N VAL A 249 -4.48 -18.32 25.33
CA VAL A 249 -5.86 -18.05 24.85
C VAL A 249 -6.90 -18.87 25.61
N ARG A 250 -6.65 -20.16 25.86
CA ARG A 250 -7.59 -20.99 26.65
C ARG A 250 -7.72 -20.50 28.09
N MET A 251 -6.61 -20.12 28.74
CA MET A 251 -6.65 -19.62 30.12
C MET A 251 -7.42 -18.29 30.24
N GLU A 252 -7.18 -17.32 29.36
CA GLU A 252 -7.93 -16.05 29.33
C GLU A 252 -9.44 -16.32 29.16
N LEU A 253 -9.82 -17.12 28.16
CA LEU A 253 -11.22 -17.43 27.88
C LEU A 253 -11.91 -18.17 29.04
N GLU A 254 -11.28 -19.22 29.58
CA GLU A 254 -11.84 -20.00 30.70
C GLU A 254 -11.95 -19.17 32.00
N SER A 255 -11.07 -18.19 32.19
CA SER A 255 -11.07 -17.34 33.39
C SER A 255 -12.19 -16.28 33.41
N ARG A 256 -12.69 -15.85 32.24
CA ARG A 256 -13.66 -14.75 32.11
C ARG A 256 -15.08 -15.21 31.78
N TRP A 257 -15.25 -16.16 30.85
CA TRP A 257 -16.57 -16.64 30.39
C TRP A 257 -16.90 -18.07 30.83
N GLY A 258 -16.02 -18.68 31.64
CA GLY A 258 -16.22 -20.00 32.23
C GLY A 258 -15.69 -21.14 31.37
N LYS A 259 -15.86 -22.36 31.89
CA LYS A 259 -15.26 -23.60 31.36
C LYS A 259 -15.56 -23.82 29.87
N ILE A 260 -14.52 -24.14 29.10
CA ILE A 260 -14.66 -24.46 27.68
C ILE A 260 -14.93 -25.96 27.49
N SER A 261 -16.01 -26.27 26.77
CA SER A 261 -16.37 -27.61 26.30
C SER A 261 -15.40 -28.05 25.19
N VAL A 262 -15.33 -27.26 24.12
CA VAL A 262 -14.46 -27.50 22.96
C VAL A 262 -13.83 -26.20 22.49
N ILE A 263 -12.53 -26.24 22.19
CA ILE A 263 -11.81 -25.17 21.49
C ILE A 263 -10.99 -25.79 20.36
N ARG A 264 -11.04 -25.17 19.18
CA ARG A 264 -10.36 -25.60 17.96
C ARG A 264 -9.74 -24.43 17.23
N THR A 265 -8.54 -24.64 16.68
CA THR A 265 -7.78 -23.64 15.93
C THR A 265 -7.46 -24.21 14.56
N CYS A 266 -7.66 -23.43 13.50
CA CYS A 266 -7.57 -23.93 12.12
C CYS A 266 -6.18 -23.75 11.50
N ARG A 267 -5.62 -24.86 11.00
CA ARG A 267 -4.39 -24.98 10.21
C ARG A 267 -4.61 -24.79 8.69
N ASN A 268 -5.85 -24.62 8.24
CA ASN A 268 -6.18 -24.31 6.84
C ASN A 268 -5.32 -23.14 6.30
N LEU A 269 -4.83 -23.24 5.07
CA LEU A 269 -4.20 -22.13 4.34
C LEU A 269 -5.24 -21.29 3.58
N ALA A 270 -6.41 -21.87 3.29
CA ALA A 270 -7.53 -21.17 2.66
C ALA A 270 -8.01 -19.98 3.51
N ASP A 271 -7.99 -18.77 2.95
CA ASP A 271 -8.10 -17.51 3.69
C ASP A 271 -9.32 -17.41 4.64
N HIS A 272 -10.50 -17.86 4.18
CA HIS A 272 -11.74 -17.90 4.97
C HIS A 272 -11.73 -18.81 6.21
N LEU A 273 -10.75 -19.70 6.36
CA LEU A 273 -10.57 -20.60 7.50
C LEU A 273 -9.22 -20.43 8.20
N ARG A 274 -8.26 -19.72 7.61
CA ARG A 274 -6.90 -19.58 8.12
C ARG A 274 -6.87 -19.06 9.55
N GLY A 275 -6.18 -19.76 10.45
CA GLY A 275 -5.96 -19.33 11.84
C GLY A 275 -7.23 -19.12 12.67
N ALA A 276 -8.41 -19.47 12.15
CA ALA A 276 -9.68 -19.22 12.81
C ALA A 276 -9.80 -20.08 14.08
N VAL A 277 -10.19 -19.44 15.19
CA VAL A 277 -10.48 -20.11 16.46
C VAL A 277 -11.98 -20.25 16.61
N TYR A 278 -12.43 -21.42 17.05
CA TYR A 278 -13.81 -21.74 17.36
C TYR A 278 -13.90 -22.23 18.80
N VAL A 279 -14.85 -21.71 19.58
CA VAL A 279 -14.99 -21.98 21.02
C VAL A 279 -16.44 -22.29 21.38
N GLU A 280 -16.64 -23.36 22.14
CA GLU A 280 -17.91 -23.80 22.71
C GLU A 280 -17.79 -23.79 24.25
N PHE A 281 -18.65 -23.03 24.92
CA PHE A 281 -18.63 -22.87 26.38
C PHE A 281 -19.59 -23.86 27.06
N SER A 282 -19.19 -24.42 28.20
CA SER A 282 -20.03 -25.34 29.00
C SER A 282 -21.22 -24.66 29.69
N ARG A 283 -21.34 -23.33 29.62
CA ARG A 283 -22.47 -22.54 30.17
C ARG A 283 -23.60 -22.34 29.16
N GLY A 284 -23.48 -22.88 27.94
CA GLY A 284 -24.48 -22.73 26.88
C GLY A 284 -24.28 -21.48 26.00
N PRO A 285 -25.24 -21.18 25.11
CA PRO A 285 -25.06 -20.20 24.02
C PRO A 285 -24.82 -18.76 24.47
N SER A 286 -25.38 -18.33 25.61
CA SER A 286 -25.21 -16.96 26.14
C SER A 286 -23.73 -16.61 26.34
N ALA A 287 -22.95 -17.51 26.94
CA ALA A 287 -21.50 -17.31 27.13
C ALA A 287 -20.72 -17.14 25.81
N ALA A 288 -21.23 -17.65 24.68
CA ALA A 288 -20.62 -17.39 23.37
C ALA A 288 -20.94 -15.98 22.85
N TRP A 289 -22.13 -15.44 23.15
CA TRP A 289 -22.51 -14.06 22.86
C TRP A 289 -21.79 -13.07 23.80
N ASP A 290 -21.78 -13.32 25.11
CA ASP A 290 -21.02 -12.55 26.12
C ASP A 290 -19.55 -12.41 25.70
N ALA A 291 -18.94 -13.52 25.24
CA ALA A 291 -17.56 -13.56 24.78
C ALA A 291 -17.38 -12.92 23.39
N ALA A 292 -18.37 -12.97 22.51
CA ALA A 292 -18.31 -12.28 21.21
C ALA A 292 -18.35 -10.76 21.40
N GLU A 293 -19.29 -10.24 22.19
CA GLU A 293 -19.41 -8.82 22.49
C GLU A 293 -18.15 -8.31 23.22
N ALA A 294 -17.77 -8.96 24.33
CA ALA A 294 -16.64 -8.53 25.14
C ALA A 294 -15.25 -8.76 24.49
N CYS A 295 -15.15 -9.56 23.41
CA CYS A 295 -13.91 -9.67 22.63
C CYS A 295 -13.89 -8.84 21.35
N ASN A 296 -15.04 -8.37 20.83
CA ASN A 296 -15.06 -7.54 19.63
C ASN A 296 -14.29 -6.22 19.86
N GLY A 297 -13.39 -5.92 18.92
CA GLY A 297 -12.55 -4.71 18.98
C GLY A 297 -11.40 -4.77 20.00
N ARG A 298 -11.29 -5.80 20.86
CA ARG A 298 -10.08 -6.02 21.67
C ARG A 298 -8.88 -6.28 20.75
N TRP A 299 -7.70 -5.86 21.18
CA TRP A 299 -6.46 -6.12 20.46
C TRP A 299 -5.82 -7.44 20.89
N PHE A 300 -5.23 -8.14 19.94
CA PHE A 300 -4.41 -9.34 20.15
C PHE A 300 -3.43 -9.47 18.99
N ALA A 301 -2.15 -9.73 19.26
CA ALA A 301 -1.12 -9.93 18.22
C ALA A 301 -1.06 -8.80 17.16
N GLY A 302 -1.29 -7.54 17.57
CA GLY A 302 -1.20 -6.37 16.69
C GLY A 302 -2.40 -6.16 15.74
N ARG A 303 -3.51 -6.87 15.95
CA ARG A 303 -4.77 -6.73 15.20
C ARG A 303 -5.97 -6.62 16.15
N GLN A 304 -7.06 -5.99 15.72
CA GLN A 304 -8.34 -6.09 16.43
C GLN A 304 -9.01 -7.43 16.15
N LEU A 305 -9.61 -8.02 17.18
CA LEU A 305 -10.43 -9.21 17.05
C LEU A 305 -11.82 -8.84 16.53
N THR A 306 -12.22 -9.49 15.44
CA THR A 306 -13.62 -9.62 15.07
C THR A 306 -14.13 -10.96 15.59
N CYS A 307 -15.28 -10.94 16.24
CA CYS A 307 -15.86 -12.09 16.94
C CYS A 307 -17.33 -12.24 16.54
N THR A 308 -17.72 -13.44 16.11
CA THR A 308 -19.09 -13.72 15.65
C THR A 308 -19.56 -15.06 16.19
N VAL A 309 -20.76 -15.12 16.76
CA VAL A 309 -21.39 -16.41 17.08
C VAL A 309 -21.93 -17.02 15.78
N VAL A 310 -21.64 -18.30 15.55
CA VAL A 310 -22.05 -19.05 14.36
C VAL A 310 -22.64 -20.40 14.76
N ARG A 311 -23.62 -20.88 13.98
CA ARG A 311 -24.24 -22.21 14.19
C ARG A 311 -23.56 -23.24 13.28
N LEU A 312 -22.91 -24.25 13.86
CA LEU A 312 -22.40 -25.41 13.13
C LEU A 312 -23.56 -26.39 12.91
N GLY A 313 -24.26 -26.28 11.78
CA GLY A 313 -25.55 -26.94 11.47
C GLY A 313 -25.51 -28.46 11.22
N GLY A 314 -24.49 -29.13 11.79
CA GLY A 314 -24.25 -30.58 11.87
C GLY A 314 -23.16 -30.91 12.92
N GLY A 315 -22.92 -29.99 13.86
CA GLY A 315 -21.92 -30.07 14.91
C GLY A 315 -20.47 -30.11 14.42
N TRP A 316 -19.55 -30.31 15.37
CA TRP A 316 -18.11 -30.45 15.09
C TRP A 316 -17.79 -31.58 14.10
N ARG A 317 -18.61 -32.65 14.09
CA ARG A 317 -18.44 -33.82 13.21
C ARG A 317 -18.61 -33.49 11.73
N GLU A 318 -19.52 -32.58 11.37
CA GLU A 318 -19.64 -32.11 9.98
C GLU A 318 -18.73 -30.92 9.65
N ALA A 319 -18.31 -30.15 10.66
CA ALA A 319 -17.38 -29.03 10.45
C ALA A 319 -15.95 -29.49 10.14
N ILE A 320 -15.44 -30.51 10.85
CA ILE A 320 -14.02 -30.92 10.83
C ILE A 320 -13.71 -31.96 9.75
N CYS A 321 -12.60 -31.79 9.03
CA CYS A 321 -12.16 -32.73 7.99
C CYS A 321 -11.58 -34.01 8.59
N GLY A 322 -12.41 -35.04 8.77
CA GLY A 322 -11.99 -36.37 9.23
C GLY A 322 -10.98 -37.10 8.32
N LEU A 323 -10.79 -36.66 7.08
CA LEU A 323 -9.75 -37.19 6.17
C LEU A 323 -8.38 -36.53 6.38
N TYR A 324 -8.34 -35.26 6.83
CA TYR A 324 -7.09 -34.54 7.06
C TYR A 324 -6.26 -35.19 8.16
N HIS A 325 -6.89 -35.47 9.31
CA HIS A 325 -6.29 -36.16 10.46
C HIS A 325 -5.86 -37.62 10.19
N ARG A 326 -6.15 -38.14 8.99
CA ARG A 326 -5.73 -39.47 8.51
C ARG A 326 -4.64 -39.38 7.44
N GLY A 327 -4.09 -38.18 7.17
CA GLY A 327 -3.11 -37.90 6.12
C GLY A 327 -3.66 -38.03 4.70
N LYS A 328 -5.00 -37.92 4.53
CA LYS A 328 -5.71 -38.36 3.31
C LYS A 328 -6.76 -37.35 2.80
N CYS A 329 -6.62 -36.07 3.11
CA CYS A 329 -7.52 -35.04 2.55
C CYS A 329 -7.16 -34.76 1.06
N PRO A 330 -8.03 -35.10 0.09
CA PRO A 330 -7.73 -34.94 -1.34
C PRO A 330 -7.77 -33.48 -1.83
N LYS A 331 -8.02 -32.52 -0.93
CA LYS A 331 -8.11 -31.08 -1.25
C LYS A 331 -6.99 -30.22 -0.64
N GLY A 332 -6.13 -30.82 0.20
CA GLY A 332 -5.07 -30.10 0.91
C GLY A 332 -5.56 -28.93 1.80
N ASP A 333 -4.64 -28.19 2.39
CA ASP A 333 -4.96 -27.07 3.29
C ASP A 333 -5.49 -25.82 2.57
N LEU A 334 -5.24 -25.70 1.25
CA LEU A 334 -5.59 -24.51 0.45
C LEU A 334 -6.98 -24.59 -0.21
N HIS A 335 -7.54 -25.80 -0.41
CA HIS A 335 -8.81 -25.98 -1.15
C HIS A 335 -9.87 -26.82 -0.41
N CYS A 336 -9.62 -27.23 0.83
CA CYS A 336 -10.64 -27.84 1.67
C CYS A 336 -11.53 -26.78 2.32
N ASN A 337 -12.85 -26.92 2.16
CA ASN A 337 -13.87 -26.06 2.78
C ASN A 337 -14.35 -26.60 4.14
N PHE A 338 -13.59 -27.53 4.75
CA PHE A 338 -13.83 -28.09 6.08
C PHE A 338 -12.67 -27.71 7.01
N LEU A 339 -12.94 -27.65 8.31
CA LEU A 339 -11.94 -27.26 9.31
C LEU A 339 -10.82 -28.30 9.36
N HIS A 340 -9.61 -27.89 8.99
CA HIS A 340 -8.37 -28.60 9.27
C HIS A 340 -7.85 -28.05 10.60
N VAL A 341 -8.15 -28.74 11.70
CA VAL A 341 -7.78 -28.26 13.04
C VAL A 341 -6.38 -28.72 13.45
N PHE A 342 -5.70 -27.95 14.31
CA PHE A 342 -4.61 -28.47 15.12
C PHE A 342 -5.16 -29.44 16.20
N LEU A 343 -4.36 -30.43 16.61
CA LEU A 343 -4.63 -31.21 17.83
C LEU A 343 -4.26 -30.38 19.05
N ASN A 344 -5.13 -30.31 20.05
CA ASN A 344 -4.85 -29.52 21.25
C ASN A 344 -3.69 -30.15 22.06
N PRO A 345 -2.89 -29.38 22.81
CA PRO A 345 -1.81 -29.91 23.65
C PRO A 345 -2.25 -31.08 24.54
N GLY A 346 -1.68 -32.27 24.30
CA GLY A 346 -1.99 -33.51 25.01
C GLY A 346 -3.17 -34.33 24.45
N GLU A 347 -3.83 -33.88 23.39
CA GLU A 347 -4.90 -34.61 22.69
C GLU A 347 -4.32 -35.54 21.62
N THR A 348 -4.75 -36.81 21.58
CA THR A 348 -4.41 -37.72 20.47
C THR A 348 -5.45 -37.65 19.35
N SER A 349 -5.10 -38.11 18.14
CA SER A 349 -6.06 -38.28 17.03
C SER A 349 -7.24 -39.20 17.36
N ASN A 350 -7.12 -40.05 18.39
CA ASN A 350 -8.22 -40.86 18.90
C ASN A 350 -9.11 -40.09 19.88
N ASP A 351 -8.57 -39.13 20.62
CA ASP A 351 -9.33 -38.29 21.56
C ASP A 351 -10.05 -37.15 20.85
N LEU A 352 -9.47 -36.60 19.77
CA LEU A 352 -10.21 -35.78 18.82
C LEU A 352 -11.40 -36.57 18.25
N GLN A 353 -11.17 -37.81 17.77
CA GLN A 353 -12.27 -38.65 17.27
C GLN A 353 -13.34 -38.89 18.34
N LYS A 354 -12.97 -39.26 19.58
CA LYS A 354 -13.95 -39.38 20.70
C LYS A 354 -14.72 -38.08 20.91
N THR A 355 -14.08 -36.92 20.79
CA THR A 355 -14.75 -35.62 20.93
C THR A 355 -15.75 -35.38 19.79
N LEU A 356 -15.43 -35.74 18.54
CA LEU A 356 -16.37 -35.71 17.41
C LEU A 356 -17.55 -36.69 17.54
N TRP A 357 -17.47 -37.68 18.43
CA TRP A 357 -18.54 -38.64 18.75
C TRP A 357 -19.28 -38.34 20.06
N ARG A 358 -18.75 -37.48 20.94
CA ARG A 358 -19.36 -37.13 22.24
C ARG A 358 -20.55 -36.19 22.12
N HIS A 359 -20.61 -35.39 21.06
CA HIS A 359 -21.76 -34.53 20.72
C HIS A 359 -22.86 -35.33 20.01
N VAL A 360 -23.19 -36.50 20.54
CA VAL A 360 -24.36 -37.32 20.19
C VAL A 360 -24.89 -37.89 21.51
N GLY A 361 -26.19 -37.78 21.75
CA GLY A 361 -26.83 -38.23 22.98
C GLY A 361 -26.61 -39.73 23.27
N ARG A 362 -26.67 -40.12 24.54
CA ARG A 362 -26.40 -41.50 25.01
C ARG A 362 -27.31 -42.53 24.34
N LEU A 363 -26.75 -43.38 23.49
CA LEU A 363 -27.20 -44.76 23.30
C LEU A 363 -25.98 -45.70 23.28
N ILE A 364 -26.21 -46.97 23.61
CA ILE A 364 -25.20 -47.99 23.89
C ILE A 364 -24.41 -47.71 25.19
N SER A 365 -25.03 -48.04 26.32
CA SER A 365 -24.29 -48.73 27.40
C SER A 365 -23.83 -50.10 26.86
N PRO A 366 -22.65 -50.63 27.23
CA PRO A 366 -22.25 -51.97 26.80
C PRO A 366 -23.23 -53.02 27.34
N VAL A 367 -23.97 -53.67 26.43
CA VAL A 367 -24.75 -54.86 26.76
C VAL A 367 -23.79 -56.05 26.70
N ASP A 368 -23.23 -56.39 27.86
CA ASP A 368 -22.61 -57.69 28.07
C ASP A 368 -23.68 -58.80 27.93
N ASN A 369 -23.67 -59.51 26.81
CA ASN A 369 -24.33 -60.81 26.73
C ASN A 369 -23.33 -61.88 27.16
N ASN A 370 -23.51 -62.36 28.40
CA ASN A 370 -22.65 -63.37 29.02
C ASN A 370 -22.48 -64.62 28.14
N SER A 371 -21.26 -65.14 28.11
CA SER A 371 -21.05 -66.60 28.10
C SER A 371 -20.09 -66.94 29.25
N HIS A 372 -20.41 -68.03 29.95
CA HIS A 372 -19.85 -68.31 31.28
C HIS A 372 -18.33 -68.56 31.27
N SER A 373 -17.66 -68.12 32.34
CA SER A 373 -16.61 -68.93 32.97
C SER A 373 -16.87 -68.99 34.48
N ASP A 374 -16.97 -70.21 35.01
CA ASP A 374 -17.16 -70.43 36.45
C ASP A 374 -15.82 -70.34 37.20
N ARG A 375 -15.86 -70.37 38.53
CA ARG A 375 -14.77 -70.05 39.46
C ARG A 375 -13.56 -71.00 39.32
N GLY A 376 -12.49 -70.53 38.68
CA GLY A 376 -11.18 -71.20 38.60
C GLY A 376 -10.10 -70.46 39.42
N ARG A 377 -9.31 -71.20 40.21
CA ARG A 377 -8.36 -70.65 41.21
C ARG A 377 -6.89 -70.78 40.75
N SER A 378 -6.08 -69.78 41.08
CA SER A 378 -4.63 -69.87 41.36
C SER A 378 -3.57 -69.79 40.23
N SER A 379 -2.69 -68.80 40.42
CA SER A 379 -1.20 -68.90 40.42
C SER A 379 -0.37 -69.40 39.22
N THR A 380 0.48 -68.49 38.72
CA THR A 380 1.93 -68.66 38.41
C THR A 380 2.43 -69.67 37.34
N VAL A 381 3.08 -69.08 36.32
CA VAL A 381 4.46 -69.40 35.85
C VAL A 381 4.70 -70.59 34.90
N LYS A 382 5.55 -70.32 33.89
CA LYS A 382 6.37 -71.23 33.03
C LYS A 382 5.75 -71.98 31.82
N SER A 383 6.13 -71.45 30.64
CA SER A 383 7.03 -72.08 29.63
C SER A 383 6.51 -73.16 28.65
N LEU A 384 7.01 -73.04 27.41
CA LEU A 384 7.09 -74.06 26.33
C LEU A 384 5.74 -74.49 25.72
N SER A 385 5.63 -74.92 24.45
CA SER A 385 6.53 -74.81 23.27
C SER A 385 5.81 -75.27 21.98
N ASN A 386 6.29 -74.78 20.82
CA ASN A 386 6.21 -75.43 19.49
C ASN A 386 4.85 -75.59 18.75
N ASP A 387 4.93 -75.39 17.42
CA ASP A 387 4.34 -76.17 16.31
C ASP A 387 2.79 -76.34 16.20
N SER A 388 2.17 -76.44 15.00
CA SER A 388 2.57 -76.17 13.60
C SER A 388 1.33 -76.16 12.68
N SER A 389 1.51 -75.94 11.35
CA SER A 389 0.62 -76.34 10.22
C SER A 389 -0.92 -76.14 10.32
N SER A 390 -1.61 -75.23 9.60
CA SER A 390 -1.78 -75.03 8.13
C SER A 390 -2.89 -75.87 7.46
N LEU A 391 -3.52 -75.31 6.39
CA LEU A 391 -4.44 -75.94 5.40
C LEU A 391 -5.91 -76.19 5.86
N THR A 392 -7.00 -76.22 5.06
CA THR A 392 -7.32 -75.69 3.69
C THR A 392 -8.86 -75.69 3.36
N HIS A 393 -9.28 -74.77 2.47
CA HIS A 393 -10.32 -74.87 1.39
C HIS A 393 -11.75 -75.48 1.58
N ARG A 394 -12.78 -74.69 1.18
CA ARG A 394 -13.83 -74.86 0.11
C ARG A 394 -15.07 -74.01 0.47
N HIS A 395 -15.76 -73.18 -0.34
CA HIS A 395 -16.14 -73.07 -1.78
C HIS A 395 -17.37 -73.86 -2.26
N HIS A 396 -18.48 -73.14 -2.56
CA HIS A 396 -19.26 -73.09 -3.84
C HIS A 396 -20.43 -72.06 -3.70
N HIS A 397 -20.70 -71.15 -4.67
CA HIS A 397 -21.72 -71.16 -5.77
C HIS A 397 -23.21 -71.15 -5.32
N HIS A 398 -24.22 -70.60 -6.03
CA HIS A 398 -24.30 -70.06 -7.41
C HIS A 398 -25.25 -68.81 -7.58
N HIS A 399 -26.06 -68.67 -8.66
CA HIS A 399 -26.56 -67.39 -9.24
C HIS A 399 -28.11 -67.19 -9.39
N ASP A 400 -28.50 -65.92 -9.63
CA ASP A 400 -29.61 -65.37 -10.48
C ASP A 400 -31.12 -65.22 -10.06
N ARG A 401 -31.54 -63.93 -9.93
CA ARG A 401 -32.67 -63.18 -10.57
C ARG A 401 -34.15 -63.69 -10.60
N ARG A 402 -35.11 -62.76 -10.35
CA ARG A 402 -36.01 -62.09 -11.37
C ARG A 402 -37.13 -61.12 -10.84
N LYS A 403 -37.21 -59.90 -11.44
CA LYS A 403 -38.39 -59.06 -11.89
C LYS A 403 -39.57 -58.71 -10.93
N THR A 404 -40.42 -57.67 -11.13
CA THR A 404 -40.77 -56.68 -12.21
C THR A 404 -40.61 -55.21 -11.72
N ARG A 405 -40.89 -54.06 -12.38
CA ARG A 405 -41.43 -53.57 -13.70
C ARG A 405 -42.94 -53.15 -13.86
N ARG A 406 -43.26 -51.88 -13.55
CA ARG A 406 -44.17 -50.90 -14.25
C ARG A 406 -43.81 -49.47 -13.72
N GLN A 407 -43.69 -48.35 -14.45
CA GLN A 407 -44.39 -47.69 -15.59
C GLN A 407 -45.76 -47.08 -15.25
N SER A 408 -46.14 -45.87 -15.70
CA SER A 408 -45.46 -44.75 -16.42
C SER A 408 -46.35 -43.46 -16.32
N SER A 409 -46.31 -42.34 -17.07
CA SER A 409 -45.72 -41.97 -18.39
C SER A 409 -45.74 -40.44 -18.66
N SER A 410 -44.95 -39.97 -19.65
CA SER A 410 -45.17 -38.80 -20.55
C SER A 410 -45.13 -37.36 -19.96
N SER A 411 -44.82 -36.28 -20.71
CA SER A 411 -44.78 -36.10 -22.19
C SER A 411 -43.74 -35.06 -22.71
N ILE A 412 -43.11 -35.35 -23.87
CA ILE A 412 -42.91 -34.47 -25.08
C ILE A 412 -42.36 -33.03 -24.86
N SER A 413 -41.28 -32.52 -25.49
CA SER A 413 -40.16 -33.02 -26.33
C SER A 413 -38.99 -31.97 -26.24
N SER A 414 -38.05 -31.62 -27.13
CA SER A 414 -37.54 -31.93 -28.51
C SER A 414 -36.17 -31.16 -28.64
N HIS A 415 -35.23 -31.31 -29.61
CA HIS A 415 -35.14 -32.01 -30.91
C HIS A 415 -33.66 -32.44 -31.25
N SER A 416 -33.24 -32.29 -32.52
CA SER A 416 -31.94 -32.49 -33.20
C SER A 416 -30.79 -31.55 -32.75
N ARG A 417 -29.51 -31.94 -32.59
CA ARG A 417 -28.56 -32.71 -33.45
C ARG A 417 -28.21 -32.10 -34.82
N SER A 418 -26.95 -31.72 -35.02
CA SER A 418 -26.24 -31.86 -36.31
C SER A 418 -24.74 -32.06 -36.05
N SER A 419 -24.02 -32.69 -37.00
CA SER A 419 -22.60 -33.06 -36.87
C SER A 419 -22.03 -33.56 -38.20
N SER A 420 -20.88 -33.03 -38.66
CA SER A 420 -19.89 -33.72 -39.53
C SER A 420 -18.64 -32.83 -39.83
N PRO A 421 -17.45 -33.42 -40.10
CA PRO A 421 -16.21 -32.73 -40.53
C PRO A 421 -15.85 -33.01 -42.02
N ILE A 422 -14.54 -32.95 -42.39
CA ILE A 422 -13.89 -33.10 -43.73
C ILE A 422 -13.72 -31.73 -44.46
N GLY A 423 -12.63 -31.36 -45.16
CA GLY A 423 -11.30 -31.98 -45.46
C GLY A 423 -10.51 -31.08 -46.46
N HIS A 424 -9.24 -31.27 -46.84
CA HIS A 424 -8.22 -32.28 -46.49
C HIS A 424 -6.85 -31.64 -46.04
N HIS A 425 -5.67 -31.65 -46.68
CA HIS A 425 -5.15 -32.13 -47.99
C HIS A 425 -3.69 -32.71 -47.89
N HIS A 426 -2.73 -32.35 -48.76
CA HIS A 426 -1.36 -32.94 -48.87
C HIS A 426 -0.25 -31.99 -48.33
N SER A 427 1.02 -32.38 -48.13
CA SER A 427 1.77 -33.55 -48.65
C SER A 427 2.91 -34.02 -47.72
N SER A 428 3.56 -35.14 -48.06
CA SER A 428 4.71 -35.69 -47.36
C SER A 428 5.94 -35.86 -48.28
N ARG A 429 7.13 -35.63 -47.74
CA ARG A 429 8.43 -36.04 -48.32
C ARG A 429 9.40 -36.44 -47.21
N SER A 430 10.40 -37.24 -47.55
CA SER A 430 11.21 -38.00 -46.58
C SER A 430 12.70 -38.06 -46.96
N LYS A 431 13.51 -38.61 -46.04
CA LYS A 431 14.95 -38.95 -46.18
C LYS A 431 15.89 -37.72 -46.07
N ASN A 432 17.15 -37.86 -45.69
CA ASN A 432 17.95 -39.10 -45.51
C ASN A 432 18.88 -39.06 -44.27
N ASN A 433 19.59 -40.16 -44.04
CA ASN A 433 20.53 -40.37 -42.92
C ASN A 433 21.94 -40.75 -43.47
N TYR A 434 22.94 -41.02 -42.61
CA TYR A 434 24.37 -41.37 -42.92
C TYR A 434 25.31 -40.20 -43.27
N LYS A 435 26.65 -40.26 -43.06
CA LYS A 435 27.57 -40.86 -42.04
C LYS A 435 29.03 -40.62 -42.51
N ASN A 436 30.00 -40.55 -41.58
CA ASN A 436 31.44 -40.87 -41.77
C ASN A 436 32.27 -39.95 -42.74
N CYS A 437 33.61 -39.89 -42.70
CA CYS A 437 34.65 -40.11 -41.66
C CYS A 437 36.04 -39.63 -42.14
N ARG A 438 36.89 -39.12 -41.23
CA ARG A 438 38.39 -39.16 -41.27
C ARG A 438 39.05 -38.35 -42.43
N LEU A 439 40.34 -37.95 -42.46
CA LEU A 439 41.55 -37.84 -41.58
C LEU A 439 42.44 -36.74 -42.29
N SER A 440 43.65 -36.27 -41.95
CA SER A 440 44.70 -36.37 -40.90
C SER A 440 45.81 -35.36 -41.31
N GLU A 441 46.86 -34.98 -40.57
CA GLU A 441 47.22 -34.72 -39.15
C GLU A 441 48.67 -34.18 -39.21
N TYR A 442 49.10 -33.17 -38.42
CA TYR A 442 50.54 -32.94 -38.21
C TYR A 442 50.92 -32.37 -36.83
N HIS A 443 52.15 -32.64 -36.41
CA HIS A 443 52.74 -32.42 -35.07
C HIS A 443 53.05 -30.93 -34.73
N SER A 444 53.43 -30.51 -33.52
CA SER A 444 54.03 -31.16 -32.32
C SER A 444 53.66 -30.36 -31.02
N HIS A 445 53.96 -30.70 -29.75
CA HIS A 445 55.01 -31.54 -29.12
C HIS A 445 54.57 -32.06 -27.70
N ARG A 446 55.05 -33.25 -27.27
CA ARG A 446 55.13 -33.92 -25.92
C ARG A 446 54.21 -33.46 -24.74
N LYS A 447 53.39 -34.30 -24.06
CA LYS A 447 53.61 -35.58 -23.29
C LYS A 447 54.42 -35.41 -21.97
N SER A 448 54.15 -36.05 -20.81
CA SER A 448 53.09 -36.96 -20.29
C SER A 448 53.17 -36.99 -18.72
N LYS A 449 52.68 -37.89 -17.83
CA LYS A 449 52.23 -39.32 -17.85
C LYS A 449 51.44 -39.69 -16.53
N ARG A 450 51.05 -40.97 -16.36
CA ARG A 450 50.53 -41.64 -15.11
C ARG A 450 51.69 -41.91 -14.08
N ASN A 451 51.56 -42.39 -12.81
CA ASN A 451 50.57 -43.30 -12.17
C ASN A 451 50.78 -43.45 -10.61
N LYS A 452 49.75 -43.96 -9.89
CA LYS A 452 49.75 -44.84 -8.67
C LYS A 452 50.56 -44.54 -7.36
N HIS A 453 49.79 -44.25 -6.29
CA HIS A 453 49.58 -45.02 -5.03
C HIS A 453 50.69 -45.41 -3.99
N TYR A 454 50.28 -45.24 -2.72
CA TYR A 454 50.51 -46.05 -1.48
C TYR A 454 51.56 -45.68 -0.41
N SER A 455 51.03 -45.59 0.83
CA SER A 455 51.58 -45.96 2.17
C SER A 455 52.75 -45.23 2.86
N SER A 456 52.43 -44.79 4.09
CA SER A 456 53.24 -44.84 5.32
C SER A 456 54.35 -43.80 5.58
N GLY A 457 54.80 -43.70 6.84
CA GLY A 457 55.84 -42.76 7.30
C GLY A 457 55.37 -41.30 7.47
N SER A 458 54.57 -40.90 8.46
CA SER A 458 54.47 -41.26 9.88
C SER A 458 55.65 -40.81 10.76
N ARG A 459 55.28 -40.12 11.87
CA ARG A 459 55.91 -39.97 13.21
C ARG A 459 56.55 -38.59 13.47
N ARG A 460 56.55 -38.02 14.69
CA ARG A 460 55.93 -38.27 16.04
C ARG A 460 56.18 -36.97 16.86
N SER A 461 55.74 -36.70 18.09
CA SER A 461 54.86 -37.30 19.11
C SER A 461 54.57 -36.17 20.11
N SER A 462 53.32 -35.74 20.33
CA SER A 462 52.51 -36.01 21.53
C SER A 462 53.11 -35.64 22.90
N LEU A 463 52.29 -35.00 23.75
CA LEU A 463 52.48 -34.80 25.21
C LEU A 463 53.58 -33.77 25.58
N SER A 464 53.55 -33.09 26.73
CA SER A 464 52.44 -32.71 27.63
C SER A 464 52.98 -31.72 28.69
N ARG A 465 52.09 -31.08 29.46
CA ARG A 465 52.36 -30.29 30.67
C ARG A 465 53.16 -28.99 30.49
N SER A 466 52.44 -27.89 30.74
CA SER A 466 52.94 -26.66 31.35
C SER A 466 53.33 -26.88 32.83
N PRO A 467 53.92 -25.90 33.57
CA PRO A 467 54.51 -24.62 33.13
C PRO A 467 55.94 -24.38 33.67
N SER A 468 56.57 -23.26 33.27
CA SER A 468 57.15 -22.20 34.14
C SER A 468 58.47 -21.58 33.62
N THR A 469 58.55 -20.25 33.78
CA THR A 469 59.73 -19.40 34.08
C THR A 469 61.17 -19.79 33.68
N SER A 470 62.06 -18.86 33.29
CA SER A 470 61.95 -17.45 32.86
C SER A 470 63.36 -16.92 32.48
N SER A 471 63.45 -15.88 31.63
CA SER A 471 64.66 -15.02 31.48
C SER A 471 65.92 -15.72 30.85
N VAL A 472 67.01 -15.06 30.39
CA VAL A 472 67.24 -13.65 29.98
C VAL A 472 68.45 -13.55 29.01
N HIS A 473 68.41 -12.57 28.08
CA HIS A 473 69.50 -11.93 27.32
C HIS A 473 70.57 -12.73 26.50
N LYS A 474 70.50 -12.48 25.17
CA LYS A 474 71.59 -12.01 24.25
C LYS A 474 72.98 -12.70 24.26
N LYS A 475 73.37 -13.18 23.07
CA LYS A 475 74.75 -13.03 22.54
C LYS A 475 74.74 -12.63 21.05
N HIS A 476 75.89 -12.18 20.54
CA HIS A 476 75.98 -11.23 19.40
C HIS A 476 76.75 -11.80 18.18
N LYS A 477 76.61 -11.11 17.03
CA LYS A 477 77.56 -11.03 15.89
C LYS A 477 77.90 -12.34 15.12
N LYS A 478 77.28 -12.52 13.94
CA LYS A 478 77.94 -12.43 12.60
C LYS A 478 77.00 -12.93 11.50
N HIS A 479 76.60 -12.05 10.58
CA HIS A 479 76.48 -12.28 9.11
C HIS A 479 76.02 -10.99 8.42
N MET A 480 76.97 -10.10 8.13
CA MET A 480 76.73 -8.87 7.35
C MET A 480 77.83 -8.66 6.30
N LYS A 481 77.69 -9.37 5.20
CA LYS A 481 78.15 -9.09 3.83
C LYS A 481 77.27 -9.98 2.92
N GLU A 482 77.01 -9.57 1.67
CA GLU A 482 76.04 -10.18 0.73
C GLU A 482 74.52 -9.97 0.99
N LYS A 483 74.08 -8.70 1.03
CA LYS A 483 72.68 -8.35 0.62
C LYS A 483 72.46 -6.92 0.12
N SER A 484 73.55 -6.19 -0.21
CA SER A 484 73.50 -4.76 -0.57
C SER A 484 73.16 -4.47 -2.05
N HIS A 485 73.53 -5.35 -3.00
CA HIS A 485 73.57 -5.00 -4.43
C HIS A 485 72.30 -5.25 -5.26
N LYS A 486 71.21 -5.80 -4.71
CA LYS A 486 69.99 -6.13 -5.50
C LYS A 486 68.72 -5.32 -5.14
N ARG A 487 68.78 -4.37 -4.18
CA ARG A 487 67.65 -3.46 -3.88
C ARG A 487 67.80 -2.05 -4.46
N MET A 488 68.94 -1.74 -5.08
CA MET A 488 69.30 -0.43 -5.63
C MET A 488 69.11 -0.32 -7.16
N LYS A 489 68.22 -1.14 -7.76
CA LYS A 489 67.93 -1.17 -9.21
C LYS A 489 66.43 -1.18 -9.58
N ARG A 490 65.54 -0.77 -8.66
CA ARG A 490 64.09 -0.59 -8.92
C ARG A 490 63.53 0.78 -8.50
N VAL A 491 64.38 1.74 -8.11
CA VAL A 491 63.97 3.12 -7.80
C VAL A 491 64.25 4.05 -8.99
N ASN A 492 65.34 3.84 -9.74
CA ASN A 492 65.72 4.64 -10.91
C ASN A 492 64.98 4.23 -12.21
N HIS A 493 63.68 3.92 -12.12
CA HIS A 493 62.83 3.70 -13.31
C HIS A 493 61.42 4.30 -13.15
N PHE A 494 61.18 5.08 -12.09
CA PHE A 494 59.90 5.75 -11.83
C PHE A 494 60.03 7.30 -11.73
N LEU A 495 61.22 7.83 -12.00
CA LEU A 495 61.59 9.25 -11.82
C LEU A 495 62.19 9.89 -13.10
N VAL A 496 61.96 9.26 -14.26
CA VAL A 496 62.47 9.73 -15.58
C VAL A 496 61.33 9.89 -16.61
N LEU A 497 60.07 9.66 -16.20
CA LEU A 497 58.87 9.81 -17.05
C LEU A 497 57.99 11.03 -16.69
N PHE A 498 58.53 11.98 -15.91
CA PHE A 498 57.83 13.20 -15.50
C PHE A 498 58.47 14.50 -16.02
N SER A 499 59.38 14.39 -16.99
CA SER A 499 60.12 15.53 -17.58
C SER A 499 60.20 15.47 -19.12
N ALA A 500 59.19 14.86 -19.75
CA ALA A 500 59.12 14.67 -21.21
C ALA A 500 57.70 14.92 -21.75
N GLN A 501 57.07 16.01 -21.32
CA GLN A 501 55.72 16.41 -21.75
C GLN A 501 55.72 17.72 -22.57
N THR A 502 56.75 17.89 -23.40
CA THR A 502 56.85 18.97 -24.39
C THR A 502 57.40 18.38 -25.69
N VAL A 503 56.81 18.77 -26.82
CA VAL A 503 57.20 18.36 -28.20
C VAL A 503 56.99 16.86 -28.53
N LEU A 504 55.73 16.48 -28.77
CA LEU A 504 55.38 15.81 -30.04
C LEU A 504 53.89 15.99 -30.39
N ILE A 505 53.61 16.81 -31.39
CA ILE A 505 52.28 16.87 -32.05
C ILE A 505 52.47 16.35 -33.47
N ARG A 506 51.79 15.24 -33.83
CA ARG A 506 51.17 14.92 -35.13
C ARG A 506 50.78 13.43 -35.22
N HIS A 507 49.67 13.15 -35.90
CA HIS A 507 49.14 11.83 -36.27
C HIS A 507 48.72 10.86 -35.14
N VAL A 508 47.49 11.04 -34.66
CA VAL A 508 46.56 9.95 -34.29
C VAL A 508 45.22 10.24 -34.99
N SER A 509 44.52 9.21 -35.48
CA SER A 509 43.27 9.37 -36.25
C SER A 509 42.07 9.73 -35.37
N LYS A 510 40.98 10.20 -36.01
CA LYS A 510 39.73 10.62 -35.34
C LYS A 510 38.95 9.49 -34.63
N GLU A 511 39.34 8.24 -34.84
CA GLU A 511 38.56 7.07 -34.41
C GLU A 511 38.83 6.66 -32.95
N ASN A 512 40.03 6.93 -32.40
CA ASN A 512 40.37 6.50 -31.03
C ASN A 512 39.89 7.44 -29.92
N CYS A 513 39.26 8.57 -30.25
CA CYS A 513 38.75 9.52 -29.23
C CYS A 513 37.48 9.01 -28.51
N THR A 514 36.70 8.13 -29.12
CA THR A 514 35.49 7.57 -28.48
C THR A 514 35.84 6.64 -27.32
N ASP A 515 36.90 5.84 -27.45
CA ASP A 515 37.20 4.80 -26.48
C ASP A 515 37.85 5.35 -25.20
N MET A 516 38.75 6.34 -25.31
CA MET A 516 39.24 7.07 -24.12
C MET A 516 38.13 7.80 -23.36
N LEU A 517 37.08 8.28 -24.04
CA LEU A 517 35.91 8.89 -23.41
C LEU A 517 34.97 7.84 -22.77
N ASN A 518 34.99 6.60 -23.25
CA ASN A 518 34.26 5.49 -22.63
C ASN A 518 35.01 4.93 -21.41
N GLU A 519 36.34 4.77 -21.47
CA GLU A 519 37.15 4.34 -20.31
C GLU A 519 37.08 5.35 -19.16
N THR A 520 37.16 6.65 -19.45
CA THR A 520 37.02 7.70 -18.41
C THR A 520 35.59 7.82 -17.86
N ARG A 521 34.56 7.50 -18.65
CA ARG A 521 33.18 7.36 -18.15
C ARG A 521 33.00 6.20 -17.17
N SER A 522 33.81 5.14 -17.26
CA SER A 522 33.71 3.96 -16.39
C SER A 522 34.03 4.23 -14.91
N ALA A 523 34.54 5.42 -14.56
CA ALA A 523 34.95 5.78 -13.20
C ALA A 523 33.95 6.69 -12.44
N MET A 524 32.86 7.15 -13.07
CA MET A 524 31.89 8.05 -12.43
C MET A 524 30.53 7.38 -12.22
N ILE A 525 29.94 7.60 -11.04
CA ILE A 525 28.55 7.21 -10.75
C ILE A 525 27.63 8.15 -11.53
N LEU A 526 27.08 7.65 -12.64
CA LEU A 526 26.15 8.41 -13.48
C LEU A 526 24.73 8.40 -12.87
N PRO A 527 23.99 9.52 -12.89
CA PRO A 527 22.57 9.55 -12.55
C PRO A 527 21.73 8.63 -13.45
N ALA A 528 20.58 8.18 -12.94
CA ALA A 528 19.69 7.28 -13.68
C ALA A 528 19.18 7.89 -15.00
N ALA A 529 19.06 7.08 -16.05
CA ALA A 529 18.77 7.55 -17.42
C ALA A 529 17.55 8.48 -17.53
N ARG A 530 16.47 8.20 -16.79
CA ARG A 530 15.23 9.01 -16.73
C ARG A 530 15.39 10.46 -16.22
N ILE A 531 16.54 10.80 -15.61
CA ILE A 531 16.87 12.18 -15.20
C ILE A 531 18.03 12.81 -15.98
N LEU A 532 18.81 12.05 -16.76
CA LEU A 532 20.01 12.57 -17.46
C LEU A 532 19.73 13.65 -18.51
N LYS A 533 18.50 13.71 -19.04
CA LYS A 533 18.06 14.73 -20.02
C LYS A 533 17.27 15.89 -19.39
N GLN A 534 17.01 15.84 -18.09
CA GLN A 534 16.22 16.87 -17.40
C GLN A 534 17.08 18.11 -17.17
N LYS A 535 16.46 19.29 -17.28
CA LYS A 535 17.07 20.58 -16.91
C LYS A 535 16.56 21.02 -15.53
N PRO A 536 17.28 21.89 -14.80
CA PRO A 536 16.69 22.62 -13.68
C PRO A 536 15.42 23.36 -14.14
N SER A 537 14.36 23.37 -13.33
CA SER A 537 13.18 24.19 -13.64
C SER A 537 13.52 25.67 -13.51
N ILE A 538 12.94 26.48 -14.40
CA ILE A 538 13.08 27.94 -14.46
C ILE A 538 12.81 28.63 -13.11
N TRP A 539 11.98 28.04 -12.24
CA TRP A 539 11.75 28.57 -10.89
C TRP A 539 13.04 28.69 -10.07
N VAL A 540 14.05 27.84 -10.29
CA VAL A 540 15.34 27.92 -9.60
C VAL A 540 16.11 29.18 -10.03
N GLU A 541 16.15 29.46 -11.32
CA GLU A 541 16.85 30.62 -11.88
C GLU A 541 16.14 31.92 -11.49
N ILE A 542 14.81 31.96 -11.60
CA ILE A 542 13.99 33.11 -11.19
C ILE A 542 14.06 33.34 -9.67
N ASN A 543 14.09 32.29 -8.85
CA ASN A 543 14.29 32.43 -7.40
C ASN A 543 15.64 33.09 -7.08
N HIS A 544 16.73 32.66 -7.72
CA HIS A 544 18.05 33.27 -7.52
C HIS A 544 18.09 34.72 -7.98
N ALA A 545 17.44 35.05 -9.11
CA ALA A 545 17.34 36.43 -9.58
C ALA A 545 16.52 37.31 -8.63
N VAL A 546 15.33 36.87 -8.19
CA VAL A 546 14.49 37.60 -7.23
C VAL A 546 15.21 37.79 -5.89
N ALA A 547 15.90 36.77 -5.37
CA ALA A 547 16.68 36.88 -4.14
C ALA A 547 17.87 37.86 -4.25
N LYS A 548 18.50 37.95 -5.44
CA LYS A 548 19.62 38.84 -5.73
C LYS A 548 19.19 40.30 -5.90
N TYR A 549 18.16 40.55 -6.70
CA TYR A 549 17.75 41.90 -7.10
C TYR A 549 16.63 42.50 -6.22
N LYS A 550 15.96 41.67 -5.41
CA LYS A 550 14.86 42.05 -4.51
C LYS A 550 13.75 42.92 -5.17
N PRO A 551 13.24 42.53 -6.35
CA PRO A 551 12.18 43.27 -7.03
C PRO A 551 10.83 43.11 -6.32
N VAL A 552 9.87 43.98 -6.65
CA VAL A 552 8.46 43.72 -6.37
C VAL A 552 8.03 42.47 -7.14
N ASN A 553 7.78 41.37 -6.44
CA ASN A 553 7.59 40.05 -7.01
C ASN A 553 6.13 39.79 -7.41
N LEU A 554 5.80 40.20 -8.63
CA LEU A 554 4.57 39.85 -9.33
C LEU A 554 4.72 38.58 -10.19
N GLY A 555 5.85 37.87 -10.11
CA GLY A 555 6.10 36.67 -10.91
C GLY A 555 5.48 35.42 -10.27
N GLN A 556 5.75 35.19 -8.99
CA GLN A 556 5.43 33.91 -8.34
C GLN A 556 4.02 33.84 -7.77
N GLY A 557 3.36 32.70 -8.04
CA GLY A 557 1.99 32.39 -7.64
C GLY A 557 1.84 31.94 -6.19
N PHE A 558 2.20 32.83 -5.26
CA PHE A 558 1.84 32.74 -3.85
C PHE A 558 1.21 34.06 -3.38
N PRO A 559 0.19 34.05 -2.50
CA PRO A 559 -0.34 35.25 -1.87
C PRO A 559 0.68 35.84 -0.89
N ASP A 560 0.73 37.17 -0.78
CA ASP A 560 1.31 37.87 0.38
C ASP A 560 0.27 38.16 1.48
N ILE A 561 -1.02 37.90 1.20
CA ILE A 561 -2.16 38.00 2.13
C ILE A 561 -2.32 36.69 2.93
N LEU A 562 -2.66 36.80 4.22
CA LEU A 562 -2.99 35.65 5.07
C LEU A 562 -4.32 34.97 4.67
N PRO A 563 -4.47 33.65 4.85
CA PRO A 563 -5.74 32.94 4.67
C PRO A 563 -6.74 33.28 5.78
N LYS A 564 -8.03 32.97 5.55
CA LYS A 564 -9.10 33.21 6.53
C LYS A 564 -8.84 32.53 7.87
N GLN A 565 -9.19 33.21 8.96
CA GLN A 565 -8.81 32.85 10.33
C GLN A 565 -9.09 31.38 10.70
N HIS A 566 -10.23 30.81 10.31
CA HIS A 566 -10.59 29.42 10.62
C HIS A 566 -9.60 28.39 10.04
N VAL A 567 -8.92 28.71 8.92
CA VAL A 567 -7.90 27.85 8.29
C VAL A 567 -6.66 27.81 9.18
N LEU A 568 -6.21 28.98 9.67
CA LEU A 568 -5.08 29.09 10.59
C LEU A 568 -5.39 28.40 11.93
N GLU A 569 -6.61 28.58 12.45
CA GLU A 569 -7.06 27.94 13.68
C GLU A 569 -7.15 26.41 13.56
N SER A 570 -7.61 25.90 12.42
CA SER A 570 -7.69 24.46 12.14
C SER A 570 -6.34 23.75 12.18
N LEU A 571 -5.24 24.46 11.89
CA LEU A 571 -3.87 23.95 12.11
C LEU A 571 -3.36 24.28 13.52
N THR A 572 -3.55 25.51 13.99
CA THR A 572 -3.04 26.00 15.28
C THR A 572 -3.58 25.19 16.45
N MET A 573 -4.85 24.74 16.37
CA MET A 573 -5.45 23.92 17.41
C MET A 573 -4.70 22.61 17.63
N LEU A 574 -4.02 22.06 16.62
CA LEU A 574 -3.30 20.79 16.70
C LEU A 574 -2.03 20.86 17.56
N GLY A 575 -1.58 22.07 17.92
CA GLY A 575 -0.52 22.30 18.90
C GLY A 575 -1.00 22.43 20.35
N LYS A 576 -2.32 22.34 20.62
CA LYS A 576 -2.87 22.43 21.99
C LYS A 576 -2.69 21.11 22.76
N PRO A 577 -2.52 21.14 24.10
CA PRO A 577 -2.20 19.96 24.90
C PRO A 577 -3.35 18.95 25.07
N ASP A 578 -4.59 19.33 24.73
CA ASP A 578 -5.80 18.50 24.74
C ASP A 578 -6.01 17.68 23.44
N VAL A 579 -5.20 17.92 22.40
CA VAL A 579 -5.35 17.24 21.11
C VAL A 579 -4.83 15.81 21.15
N SER A 580 -5.60 14.90 20.53
CA SER A 580 -5.26 13.48 20.42
C SER A 580 -3.86 13.28 19.81
N PRO A 581 -2.94 12.56 20.49
CA PRO A 581 -1.56 12.40 20.03
C PRO A 581 -1.46 11.63 18.71
N PHE A 582 -2.49 10.87 18.33
CA PHE A 582 -2.58 10.16 17.06
C PHE A 582 -2.60 11.10 15.83
N LEU A 583 -3.04 12.35 15.98
CA LEU A 583 -3.00 13.34 14.89
C LEU A 583 -1.57 13.78 14.53
N HIS A 584 -0.59 13.50 15.40
CA HIS A 584 0.85 13.67 15.14
C HIS A 584 1.55 12.37 14.69
N GLN A 585 0.80 11.26 14.55
CA GLN A 585 1.31 9.97 14.06
C GLN A 585 0.89 9.70 12.62
N TYR A 586 1.30 8.54 12.06
CA TYR A 586 0.84 8.11 10.74
C TYR A 586 -0.69 7.93 10.70
N THR A 587 -1.28 8.33 9.58
CA THR A 587 -2.68 8.05 9.24
C THR A 587 -2.77 7.09 8.05
N ARG A 588 -3.97 6.89 7.48
CA ARG A 588 -4.17 6.07 6.29
C ARG A 588 -3.30 6.57 5.12
N SER A 589 -2.54 5.67 4.52
CA SER A 589 -1.57 5.93 3.44
C SER A 589 -2.12 6.74 2.26
N MET A 590 -3.32 6.39 1.81
CA MET A 590 -3.96 7.04 0.65
C MET A 590 -4.77 8.29 1.01
N GLY A 591 -4.75 8.70 2.28
CA GLY A 591 -5.42 9.90 2.76
C GLY A 591 -6.09 9.73 4.11
N HIS A 592 -5.94 10.74 4.95
CA HIS A 592 -6.58 10.83 6.27
C HIS A 592 -8.11 10.63 6.16
N PRO A 593 -8.73 9.74 6.95
CA PRO A 593 -10.15 9.39 6.79
C PRO A 593 -11.11 10.58 6.78
N ARG A 594 -10.91 11.58 7.65
CA ARG A 594 -11.77 12.77 7.69
C ARG A 594 -11.70 13.57 6.38
N LEU A 595 -10.48 13.77 5.86
CA LEU A 595 -10.22 14.53 4.64
C LEU A 595 -10.84 13.88 3.41
N VAL A 596 -10.67 12.56 3.23
CA VAL A 596 -11.24 11.87 2.08
C VAL A 596 -12.77 11.81 2.12
N ASN A 597 -13.38 11.73 3.31
CA ASN A 597 -14.83 11.78 3.48
C ASN A 597 -15.42 13.16 3.12
N VAL A 598 -14.82 14.27 3.59
CA VAL A 598 -15.33 15.61 3.24
C VAL A 598 -15.09 15.93 1.76
N LEU A 599 -13.98 15.49 1.16
CA LEU A 599 -13.75 15.62 -0.28
C LEU A 599 -14.73 14.78 -1.12
N SER A 600 -15.03 13.54 -0.72
CA SER A 600 -16.07 12.72 -1.37
C SER A 600 -17.42 13.45 -1.40
N LYS A 601 -17.86 13.99 -0.25
CA LYS A 601 -19.10 14.79 -0.17
C LYS A 601 -19.05 16.05 -1.04
N LEU A 602 -17.96 16.80 -0.96
CA LEU A 602 -17.78 18.07 -1.67
C LEU A 602 -17.77 17.89 -3.19
N TYR A 603 -17.08 16.90 -3.73
CA TYR A 603 -17.00 16.71 -5.19
C TYR A 603 -18.20 15.93 -5.76
N THR A 604 -18.93 15.17 -4.93
CA THR A 604 -20.16 14.49 -5.37
C THR A 604 -21.21 15.50 -5.86
N SER A 605 -21.35 16.67 -5.24
CA SER A 605 -22.30 17.69 -5.69
C SER A 605 -21.92 18.33 -7.03
N PHE A 606 -20.62 18.42 -7.36
CA PHE A 606 -20.14 19.00 -8.63
C PHE A 606 -20.00 17.98 -9.77
N LEU A 607 -19.98 16.68 -9.47
CA LEU A 607 -19.84 15.62 -10.48
C LEU A 607 -21.18 14.98 -10.91
N ARG A 608 -22.25 15.10 -10.12
CA ARG A 608 -23.59 14.64 -10.52
C ARG A 608 -24.08 15.37 -11.77
N CYS A 609 -24.30 14.62 -12.85
CA CYS A 609 -24.87 15.15 -14.08
C CYS A 609 -26.34 15.60 -13.87
N ASP A 610 -26.74 16.75 -14.43
CA ASP A 610 -28.10 17.27 -14.29
C ASP A 610 -29.15 16.37 -15.00
N ARG A 611 -30.05 15.77 -14.21
CA ARG A 611 -31.16 14.93 -14.69
C ARG A 611 -32.06 15.66 -15.71
N LYS A 612 -32.11 17.00 -15.72
CA LYS A 612 -32.84 17.78 -16.73
C LYS A 612 -32.13 17.86 -18.09
N LEU A 613 -30.80 17.82 -18.11
CA LEU A 613 -29.99 17.89 -19.34
C LEU A 613 -29.73 16.51 -19.94
N TYR A 614 -29.64 15.46 -19.12
CA TYR A 614 -29.21 14.11 -19.55
C TYR A 614 -30.29 13.01 -19.40
N GLY A 615 -31.48 13.37 -18.92
CA GLY A 615 -32.66 12.50 -18.81
C GLY A 615 -32.68 11.59 -17.58
N GLU A 616 -33.62 10.64 -17.57
CA GLU A 616 -33.69 9.59 -16.55
C GLU A 616 -32.47 8.66 -16.63
N SER A 617 -32.14 7.96 -15.55
CA SER A 617 -30.87 7.22 -15.42
C SER A 617 -30.65 6.07 -16.43
N GLY A 618 -31.64 5.77 -17.30
CA GLY A 618 -31.52 4.86 -18.44
C GLY A 618 -31.05 5.50 -19.77
N SER A 619 -31.01 6.84 -19.89
CA SER A 619 -30.50 7.54 -21.08
C SER A 619 -29.06 8.05 -20.96
N LEU A 620 -28.44 7.86 -19.78
CA LEU A 620 -27.05 8.21 -19.55
C LEU A 620 -26.12 7.36 -20.42
N GLN A 621 -25.10 8.00 -21.01
CA GLN A 621 -24.03 7.25 -21.66
C GLN A 621 -23.33 6.34 -20.64
N VAL A 622 -22.92 5.15 -21.08
CA VAL A 622 -21.96 4.32 -20.34
C VAL A 622 -20.77 5.19 -19.93
N ASP A 623 -20.20 4.93 -18.75
CA ASP A 623 -19.09 5.69 -18.16
C ASP A 623 -19.38 7.15 -17.71
N SER A 624 -20.65 7.55 -17.56
CA SER A 624 -21.03 8.84 -16.96
C SER A 624 -21.12 8.81 -15.43
N PHE A 625 -20.86 9.94 -14.73
CA PHE A 625 -21.14 10.08 -13.29
C PHE A 625 -22.64 10.35 -13.07
N GLY A 626 -23.41 9.30 -12.80
CA GLY A 626 -24.87 9.38 -12.70
C GLY A 626 -25.41 10.31 -11.59
N PRO A 627 -26.67 10.77 -11.69
CA PRO A 627 -27.24 11.82 -10.83
C PRO A 627 -27.41 11.39 -9.37
N ASP A 628 -27.58 10.10 -9.10
CA ASP A 628 -27.73 9.52 -7.77
C ASP A 628 -26.42 8.93 -7.20
N ARG A 629 -25.31 9.05 -7.96
CA ARG A 629 -24.00 8.47 -7.60
C ARG A 629 -23.32 9.27 -6.48
N GLU A 630 -22.46 8.61 -5.71
CA GLU A 630 -21.54 9.24 -4.75
C GLU A 630 -20.08 8.81 -5.06
N ILE A 631 -19.10 9.56 -4.59
CA ILE A 631 -17.67 9.22 -4.71
C ILE A 631 -17.25 8.31 -3.55
N ASP A 632 -16.64 7.16 -3.82
CA ASP A 632 -16.07 6.31 -2.75
C ASP A 632 -14.82 6.99 -2.11
N PRO A 633 -14.86 7.39 -0.83
CA PRO A 633 -13.75 8.09 -0.17
C PRO A 633 -12.50 7.22 0.04
N LEU A 634 -12.59 5.90 -0.10
CA LEU A 634 -11.46 4.98 0.02
C LEU A 634 -10.88 4.62 -1.35
N ASN A 635 -11.73 4.37 -2.34
CA ASN A 635 -11.30 3.84 -3.64
C ASN A 635 -11.23 4.89 -4.75
N GLU A 636 -11.93 6.02 -4.63
CA GLU A 636 -12.05 7.05 -5.68
C GLU A 636 -11.46 8.41 -5.29
N VAL A 637 -10.82 8.48 -4.11
CA VAL A 637 -10.05 9.64 -3.62
C VAL A 637 -8.66 9.20 -3.16
N ILE A 638 -7.62 9.95 -3.56
CA ILE A 638 -6.26 9.83 -3.03
C ILE A 638 -5.71 11.21 -2.64
N ILE A 639 -5.10 11.32 -1.46
CA ILE A 639 -4.45 12.55 -0.96
C ILE A 639 -2.94 12.50 -1.21
N THR A 640 -2.39 13.60 -1.71
CA THR A 640 -1.04 13.70 -2.28
C THR A 640 -0.30 14.95 -1.78
N VAL A 641 1.02 15.03 -2.04
CA VAL A 641 1.88 16.15 -1.60
C VAL A 641 1.71 17.40 -2.50
N GLY A 642 0.48 17.92 -2.51
CA GLY A 642 0.00 18.94 -3.43
C GLY A 642 -0.39 18.36 -4.78
N ALA A 643 -1.08 19.13 -5.61
CA ALA A 643 -1.38 18.74 -6.99
C ALA A 643 -0.13 18.32 -7.79
N TYR A 644 1.04 18.88 -7.50
CA TYR A 644 2.33 18.44 -8.05
C TYR A 644 2.63 16.94 -7.75
N GLY A 645 2.24 16.45 -6.58
CA GLY A 645 2.29 15.04 -6.21
C GLY A 645 1.17 14.21 -6.87
N SER A 646 -0.03 14.78 -7.06
CA SER A 646 -1.10 14.17 -7.86
C SER A 646 -0.65 13.95 -9.31
N LEU A 647 -0.17 14.99 -9.99
CA LEU A 647 0.34 14.95 -11.36
C LEU A 647 1.46 13.93 -11.51
N PHE A 648 2.47 13.99 -10.64
CA PHE A 648 3.58 13.04 -10.65
C PHE A 648 3.10 11.59 -10.48
N THR A 649 2.16 11.36 -9.57
CA THR A 649 1.61 10.02 -9.28
C THR A 649 0.71 9.51 -10.39
N ALA A 650 -0.12 10.37 -11.00
CA ALA A 650 -1.00 10.01 -12.11
C ALA A 650 -0.17 9.68 -13.36
N ILE A 651 0.77 10.55 -13.74
CA ILE A 651 1.67 10.33 -14.88
C ILE A 651 2.51 9.06 -14.65
N SER A 652 3.15 8.91 -13.49
CA SER A 652 4.02 7.75 -13.21
C SER A 652 3.27 6.42 -12.98
N ALA A 653 1.96 6.45 -12.73
CA ALA A 653 1.12 5.25 -12.62
C ALA A 653 0.44 4.86 -13.94
N LEU A 654 0.29 5.81 -14.89
CA LEU A 654 -0.46 5.60 -16.13
C LEU A 654 0.41 5.61 -17.40
N VAL A 655 1.57 6.26 -17.41
CA VAL A 655 2.42 6.42 -18.60
C VAL A 655 3.58 5.41 -18.57
N ASN A 656 3.64 4.54 -19.57
CA ASN A 656 4.76 3.65 -19.84
C ASN A 656 5.83 4.38 -20.69
N PRO A 657 7.04 3.80 -20.83
CA PRO A 657 7.93 4.14 -21.92
C PRO A 657 7.22 4.10 -23.27
N ASP A 658 7.53 5.07 -24.15
CA ASP A 658 7.00 5.20 -25.51
C ASP A 658 5.49 5.52 -25.66
N ASP A 659 4.71 5.60 -24.57
CA ASP A 659 3.34 6.15 -24.56
C ASP A 659 3.35 7.66 -24.82
N GLU A 660 2.38 8.17 -25.58
CA GLU A 660 2.27 9.60 -25.91
C GLU A 660 1.28 10.33 -25.00
N VAL A 661 1.66 11.54 -24.57
CA VAL A 661 0.88 12.42 -23.70
C VAL A 661 0.64 13.75 -24.39
N ILE A 662 -0.61 14.09 -24.67
CA ILE A 662 -1.01 15.40 -25.21
C ILE A 662 -0.87 16.46 -24.11
N ILE A 663 -0.16 17.53 -24.42
CA ILE A 663 0.05 18.70 -23.57
C ILE A 663 -0.39 19.95 -24.33
N MET A 664 -1.30 20.73 -23.75
CA MET A 664 -1.70 22.02 -24.31
C MET A 664 -0.66 23.10 -23.97
N ASP A 665 -0.09 23.71 -25.00
CA ASP A 665 0.89 24.81 -24.86
C ASP A 665 0.13 26.16 -24.82
N PRO A 666 0.46 27.13 -23.93
CA PRO A 666 1.48 27.05 -22.88
C PRO A 666 1.00 26.21 -21.69
N SER A 667 1.82 25.26 -21.26
CA SER A 667 1.53 24.32 -20.16
C SER A 667 2.21 24.73 -18.85
N PHE A 668 1.70 24.23 -17.71
CA PHE A 668 2.44 24.31 -16.46
C PHE A 668 3.71 23.46 -16.53
N ASP A 669 4.85 24.03 -16.12
CA ASP A 669 6.21 23.59 -16.50
C ASP A 669 6.59 22.15 -16.12
N CYS A 670 5.80 21.50 -15.26
CA CYS A 670 6.07 20.16 -14.78
C CYS A 670 5.50 19.02 -15.66
N TYR A 671 4.51 19.29 -16.52
CA TYR A 671 3.82 18.27 -17.30
C TYR A 671 4.77 17.49 -18.25
N ALA A 672 5.57 18.21 -19.01
CA ALA A 672 6.57 17.65 -19.92
C ALA A 672 7.71 16.88 -19.20
N PRO A 673 8.42 17.44 -18.20
CA PRO A 673 9.49 16.71 -17.52
C PRO A 673 8.98 15.49 -16.73
N MET A 674 7.77 15.52 -16.16
CA MET A 674 7.16 14.32 -15.56
C MET A 674 6.89 13.22 -16.60
N THR A 675 6.32 13.57 -17.75
CA THR A 675 6.10 12.65 -18.87
C THR A 675 7.41 11.98 -19.32
N VAL A 676 8.46 12.78 -19.54
CA VAL A 676 9.80 12.29 -19.93
C VAL A 676 10.45 11.44 -18.83
N MET A 677 10.18 11.71 -17.56
CA MET A 677 10.69 10.92 -16.43
C MET A 677 10.00 9.55 -16.29
N ALA A 678 8.73 9.42 -16.69
CA ALA A 678 8.04 8.14 -16.86
C ALA A 678 8.51 7.36 -18.11
N GLY A 679 9.14 8.06 -19.06
CA GLY A 679 9.61 7.52 -20.33
C GLY A 679 8.65 7.74 -21.51
N GLY A 680 7.52 8.42 -21.27
CA GLY A 680 6.58 8.79 -22.31
C GLY A 680 7.06 9.97 -23.16
N VAL A 681 6.34 10.21 -24.26
CA VAL A 681 6.63 11.25 -25.24
C VAL A 681 5.61 12.39 -25.09
N PRO A 682 6.03 13.61 -24.70
CA PRO A 682 5.12 14.75 -24.67
C PRO A 682 4.87 15.28 -26.09
N ILE A 683 3.59 15.38 -26.46
CA ILE A 683 3.11 15.82 -27.77
C ILE A 683 2.32 17.12 -27.58
N TYR A 684 2.74 18.19 -28.24
CA TYR A 684 2.25 19.55 -27.93
C TYR A 684 1.21 20.05 -28.93
N VAL A 685 0.14 20.66 -28.41
CA VAL A 685 -0.91 21.34 -29.19
C VAL A 685 -1.08 22.76 -28.61
N PRO A 686 -0.72 23.83 -29.33
CA PRO A 686 -0.76 25.17 -28.76
C PRO A 686 -2.14 25.83 -28.86
N LEU A 687 -2.61 26.37 -27.73
CA LEU A 687 -3.69 27.35 -27.67
C LEU A 687 -3.21 28.64 -28.35
N ARG A 688 -4.02 29.20 -29.25
CA ARG A 688 -3.66 30.42 -30.00
C ARG A 688 -4.72 31.52 -29.76
N PRO A 689 -4.30 32.79 -29.57
CA PRO A 689 -5.25 33.89 -29.47
C PRO A 689 -5.91 34.13 -30.83
N GLN A 690 -7.24 34.05 -30.87
CA GLN A 690 -8.09 34.57 -31.93
C GLN A 690 -8.49 35.99 -31.50
N LEU A 691 -8.13 37.01 -32.27
CA LEU A 691 -8.37 38.40 -31.90
C LEU A 691 -9.60 38.92 -32.65
N ASP A 692 -10.68 39.18 -31.92
CA ASP A 692 -11.87 39.84 -32.45
C ASP A 692 -11.70 41.37 -32.38
N ASP A 693 -12.03 42.08 -33.46
CA ASP A 693 -11.87 43.52 -33.56
C ASP A 693 -12.95 44.28 -32.78
N GLY A 694 -12.61 44.77 -31.57
CA GLY A 694 -13.34 45.84 -30.88
C GLY A 694 -13.74 45.58 -29.43
N GLU A 695 -13.63 44.35 -28.93
CA GLU A 695 -14.02 43.97 -27.56
C GLU A 695 -12.84 44.04 -26.56
N GLU A 696 -13.13 43.87 -25.26
CA GLU A 696 -12.09 43.72 -24.23
C GLU A 696 -11.37 42.38 -24.40
N LEU A 697 -10.03 42.40 -24.48
CA LEU A 697 -9.22 41.20 -24.67
C LEU A 697 -9.26 40.27 -23.43
N ILE A 698 -10.22 39.34 -23.40
CA ILE A 698 -10.35 38.31 -22.36
C ILE A 698 -9.56 37.04 -22.71
N SER A 699 -9.14 36.28 -21.69
CA SER A 699 -8.37 35.05 -21.86
C SER A 699 -9.11 33.91 -22.57
N ASP A 700 -10.43 34.01 -22.77
CA ASP A 700 -11.17 33.04 -23.57
C ASP A 700 -10.75 33.05 -25.05
N CYS A 701 -10.20 34.16 -25.54
CA CYS A 701 -9.75 34.31 -26.92
C CYS A 701 -8.60 33.34 -27.29
N TRP A 702 -7.92 32.73 -26.31
CA TRP A 702 -7.06 31.58 -26.54
C TRP A 702 -7.90 30.34 -26.85
N LYS A 703 -7.94 29.94 -28.11
CA LYS A 703 -8.70 28.78 -28.59
C LYS A 703 -7.81 27.59 -28.91
N LEU A 704 -8.37 26.39 -28.74
CA LEU A 704 -7.80 25.12 -29.13
C LEU A 704 -8.32 24.74 -30.53
N ASP A 705 -7.41 24.44 -31.47
CA ASP A 705 -7.83 23.81 -32.73
C ASP A 705 -8.01 22.31 -32.50
N ILE A 706 -9.28 21.87 -32.48
CA ILE A 706 -9.66 20.46 -32.29
C ILE A 706 -9.13 19.58 -33.44
N LYS A 707 -9.02 20.10 -34.67
CA LYS A 707 -8.45 19.36 -35.81
C LYS A 707 -6.94 19.23 -35.69
N GLU A 708 -6.25 20.26 -35.16
CA GLU A 708 -4.84 20.10 -34.82
C GLU A 708 -4.66 19.08 -33.70
N LEU A 709 -5.47 19.12 -32.64
CA LEU A 709 -5.47 18.11 -31.57
C LEU A 709 -5.62 16.70 -32.14
N GLU A 710 -6.65 16.44 -32.93
CA GLU A 710 -6.86 15.14 -33.58
C GLU A 710 -5.69 14.73 -34.47
N SER A 711 -5.08 15.68 -35.21
CA SER A 711 -3.92 15.39 -36.07
C SER A 711 -2.66 14.94 -35.32
N LYS A 712 -2.60 15.15 -33.99
CA LYS A 712 -1.51 14.66 -33.15
C LYS A 712 -1.77 13.28 -32.54
N ILE A 713 -2.99 12.76 -32.62
CA ILE A 713 -3.36 11.49 -31.96
C ILE A 713 -2.88 10.32 -32.81
N THR A 714 -2.19 9.38 -32.16
CA THR A 714 -1.71 8.12 -32.74
C THR A 714 -2.17 6.94 -31.88
N SER A 715 -1.90 5.71 -32.31
CA SER A 715 -2.14 4.50 -31.51
C SER A 715 -1.29 4.39 -30.23
N LYS A 716 -0.34 5.31 -30.01
CA LYS A 716 0.42 5.45 -28.76
C LYS A 716 -0.16 6.50 -27.81
N THR A 717 -1.05 7.37 -28.28
CA THR A 717 -1.60 8.45 -27.46
C THR A 717 -2.53 7.88 -26.40
N LYS A 718 -2.27 8.25 -25.15
CA LYS A 718 -2.88 7.60 -23.98
C LYS A 718 -3.46 8.57 -22.97
N VAL A 719 -2.81 9.73 -22.81
CA VAL A 719 -3.19 10.75 -21.82
C VAL A 719 -3.35 12.09 -22.51
N LEU A 720 -4.38 12.85 -22.14
CA LEU A 720 -4.53 14.26 -22.43
C LEU A 720 -4.47 15.05 -21.11
N LEU A 721 -3.56 16.02 -21.02
CA LEU A 721 -3.45 16.92 -19.87
C LEU A 721 -4.23 18.20 -20.14
N LEU A 722 -5.33 18.35 -19.40
CA LEU A 722 -6.17 19.55 -19.35
C LEU A 722 -5.82 20.35 -18.08
N ASN A 723 -5.80 21.69 -18.19
CA ASN A 723 -5.72 22.57 -17.04
C ASN A 723 -6.76 23.68 -17.16
N THR A 724 -7.73 23.71 -16.24
CA THR A 724 -8.78 24.73 -16.22
C THR A 724 -9.23 24.97 -14.77
N PRO A 725 -9.28 26.23 -14.27
CA PRO A 725 -8.75 27.45 -14.88
C PRO A 725 -7.24 27.39 -15.13
N HIS A 726 -6.83 27.92 -16.28
CA HIS A 726 -5.58 27.60 -16.95
C HIS A 726 -4.42 28.51 -16.50
N ASN A 727 -3.33 27.93 -16.02
CA ASN A 727 -2.06 28.63 -15.74
C ASN A 727 -1.07 28.34 -16.89
N PRO A 728 -0.64 29.34 -17.68
CA PRO A 728 -0.52 30.75 -17.28
C PRO A 728 -1.64 31.72 -17.71
N LEU A 729 -2.53 31.32 -18.62
CA LEU A 729 -3.39 32.25 -19.38
C LEU A 729 -4.54 32.92 -18.60
N GLY A 730 -5.03 32.31 -17.52
CA GLY A 730 -6.28 32.70 -16.84
C GLY A 730 -7.57 32.22 -17.56
N LYS A 731 -7.45 31.44 -18.64
CA LYS A 731 -8.59 30.88 -19.39
C LYS A 731 -9.37 29.88 -18.53
N VAL A 732 -10.69 30.01 -18.52
CA VAL A 732 -11.62 28.96 -18.09
C VAL A 732 -12.18 28.37 -19.37
N PHE A 733 -12.04 27.05 -19.55
CA PHE A 733 -12.62 26.38 -20.72
C PHE A 733 -14.13 26.33 -20.58
N ASN A 734 -14.84 26.71 -21.65
CA ASN A 734 -16.31 26.73 -21.65
C ASN A 734 -16.89 25.32 -21.91
N ARG A 735 -18.22 25.19 -21.92
CA ARG A 735 -18.89 23.89 -22.09
C ARG A 735 -18.54 23.27 -23.44
N GLU A 736 -18.60 24.07 -24.49
CA GLU A 736 -18.49 23.69 -25.88
C GLU A 736 -17.06 23.19 -26.21
N GLU A 737 -16.05 23.84 -25.63
CA GLU A 737 -14.65 23.44 -25.69
C GLU A 737 -14.41 22.12 -24.92
N LEU A 738 -14.98 21.98 -23.72
CA LEU A 738 -14.84 20.76 -22.92
C LEU A 738 -15.58 19.56 -23.51
N GLU A 739 -16.75 19.77 -24.13
CA GLU A 739 -17.50 18.74 -24.85
C GLU A 739 -16.76 18.30 -26.12
N SER A 740 -16.09 19.24 -26.81
CA SER A 740 -15.20 18.93 -27.94
C SER A 740 -13.98 18.11 -27.52
N ILE A 741 -13.36 18.43 -26.38
CA ILE A 741 -12.23 17.66 -25.81
C ILE A 741 -12.72 16.30 -25.29
N ALA A 742 -13.94 16.21 -24.75
CA ALA A 742 -14.55 14.97 -24.27
C ALA A 742 -14.82 13.99 -25.42
N ASP A 743 -15.43 14.45 -26.52
CA ASP A 743 -15.65 13.63 -27.72
C ASP A 743 -14.34 13.04 -28.27
N VAL A 744 -13.27 13.84 -28.35
CA VAL A 744 -11.94 13.35 -28.72
C VAL A 744 -11.40 12.31 -27.73
N CYS A 745 -11.51 12.56 -26.42
CA CYS A 745 -11.10 11.59 -25.39
C CYS A 745 -11.91 10.27 -25.43
N ILE A 746 -13.18 10.33 -25.83
CA ILE A 746 -14.06 9.18 -25.95
C ILE A 746 -13.71 8.39 -27.22
N ARG A 747 -13.71 9.03 -28.39
CA ARG A 747 -13.45 8.38 -29.69
C ARG A 747 -12.06 7.74 -29.80
N HIS A 748 -11.04 8.36 -29.20
CA HIS A 748 -9.66 7.85 -29.22
C HIS A 748 -9.26 7.09 -27.94
N ASN A 749 -10.22 6.86 -27.03
CA ASN A 749 -10.03 6.15 -25.77
C ASN A 749 -8.87 6.66 -24.89
N LEU A 750 -8.75 7.99 -24.77
CA LEU A 750 -7.72 8.66 -23.97
C LEU A 750 -8.17 8.83 -22.51
N VAL A 751 -7.21 8.81 -21.59
CA VAL A 751 -7.40 9.26 -20.20
C VAL A 751 -7.18 10.77 -20.12
N CYS A 752 -8.14 11.51 -19.60
CA CYS A 752 -7.98 12.91 -19.26
C CYS A 752 -7.39 13.06 -17.85
N ILE A 753 -6.27 13.76 -17.71
CA ILE A 753 -5.81 14.27 -16.41
C ILE A 753 -6.16 15.76 -16.36
N SER A 754 -7.10 16.11 -15.48
CA SER A 754 -7.69 17.45 -15.37
C SER A 754 -7.11 18.15 -14.13
N ASP A 755 -6.16 19.07 -14.35
CA ASP A 755 -5.59 19.92 -13.31
C ASP A 755 -6.55 21.10 -13.05
N GLU A 756 -7.29 21.03 -11.95
CA GLU A 756 -8.39 21.94 -11.60
C GLU A 756 -8.10 22.74 -10.34
N VAL A 757 -6.82 22.92 -9.97
CA VAL A 757 -6.42 23.57 -8.70
C VAL A 757 -6.90 25.01 -8.53
N TYR A 758 -7.41 25.64 -9.58
CA TYR A 758 -7.95 26.99 -9.59
C TYR A 758 -9.49 27.05 -9.64
N GLU A 759 -10.20 25.92 -9.55
CA GLU A 759 -11.66 25.77 -9.67
C GLU A 759 -12.51 26.82 -8.90
N TRP A 760 -12.04 27.28 -7.74
CA TRP A 760 -12.70 28.25 -6.87
C TRP A 760 -12.48 29.71 -7.28
N LEU A 761 -11.60 29.97 -8.23
CA LEU A 761 -11.25 31.29 -8.75
C LEU A 761 -11.72 31.39 -10.19
N VAL A 762 -13.03 31.52 -10.38
CA VAL A 762 -13.65 31.72 -11.70
C VAL A 762 -14.51 32.98 -11.65
N PHE A 763 -14.25 33.89 -12.58
CA PHE A 763 -14.80 35.24 -12.54
C PHE A 763 -16.09 35.34 -13.37
N PRO A 764 -17.19 35.92 -12.82
CA PRO A 764 -18.44 36.07 -13.55
C PRO A 764 -18.28 36.78 -14.92
N PRO A 765 -19.03 36.37 -15.97
CA PRO A 765 -20.12 35.39 -15.97
C PRO A 765 -19.66 33.92 -16.17
N ASN A 766 -18.36 33.63 -16.08
CA ASN A 766 -17.83 32.29 -16.31
C ASN A 766 -18.20 31.34 -15.15
N HIS A 767 -18.17 30.03 -15.42
CA HIS A 767 -18.38 28.98 -14.43
C HIS A 767 -17.32 27.88 -14.57
N HIS A 768 -16.88 27.29 -13.46
CA HIS A 768 -15.99 26.12 -13.52
C HIS A 768 -16.79 24.88 -13.92
N ILE A 769 -16.41 24.23 -15.02
CA ILE A 769 -17.01 22.97 -15.47
C ILE A 769 -15.95 21.87 -15.38
N LYS A 770 -16.28 20.79 -14.66
CA LYS A 770 -15.42 19.62 -14.51
C LYS A 770 -15.63 18.70 -15.71
N ILE A 771 -14.58 18.42 -16.49
CA ILE A 771 -14.73 17.53 -17.65
C ILE A 771 -15.20 16.11 -17.24
N ALA A 772 -14.89 15.69 -16.00
CA ALA A 772 -15.36 14.44 -15.40
C ALA A 772 -16.87 14.33 -15.18
N SER A 773 -17.64 15.43 -15.21
CA SER A 773 -19.10 15.42 -15.08
C SER A 773 -19.84 15.42 -16.42
N LEU A 774 -19.11 15.48 -17.55
CA LEU A 774 -19.67 15.30 -18.89
C LEU A 774 -19.96 13.81 -19.16
N PRO A 775 -20.92 13.48 -20.05
CA PRO A 775 -21.22 12.10 -20.42
C PRO A 775 -19.97 11.31 -20.89
N GLY A 776 -19.86 10.05 -20.48
CA GLY A 776 -18.77 9.15 -20.89
C GLY A 776 -17.36 9.47 -20.34
N MET A 777 -17.19 10.56 -19.59
CA MET A 777 -15.87 11.03 -19.15
C MET A 777 -15.42 10.52 -17.77
N TRP A 778 -16.31 9.99 -16.93
CA TRP A 778 -15.92 9.59 -15.56
C TRP A 778 -14.96 8.39 -15.54
N SER A 779 -15.18 7.35 -16.36
CA SER A 779 -14.28 6.16 -16.39
C SER A 779 -12.85 6.46 -16.85
N ARG A 780 -12.65 7.64 -17.47
CA ARG A 780 -11.42 8.05 -18.12
C ARG A 780 -10.83 9.35 -17.58
N THR A 781 -11.33 9.91 -16.46
CA THR A 781 -10.84 11.20 -15.94
C THR A 781 -10.25 11.10 -14.53
N LEU A 782 -9.11 11.76 -14.33
CA LEU A 782 -8.53 12.07 -13.02
C LEU A 782 -8.56 13.59 -12.80
N THR A 783 -9.45 14.08 -11.94
CA THR A 783 -9.55 15.49 -11.53
C THR A 783 -8.65 15.76 -10.33
N ILE A 784 -7.79 16.76 -10.42
CA ILE A 784 -6.75 17.11 -9.44
C ILE A 784 -7.07 18.45 -8.77
N GLY A 785 -7.02 18.49 -7.43
CA GLY A 785 -7.20 19.69 -6.62
C GLY A 785 -6.09 19.93 -5.60
N SER A 786 -6.09 21.10 -4.95
CA SER A 786 -4.98 21.55 -4.09
C SER A 786 -5.42 22.48 -2.96
N ALA A 787 -5.32 22.01 -1.71
CA ALA A 787 -5.53 22.82 -0.50
C ALA A 787 -4.77 24.14 -0.53
N GLY A 788 -3.53 24.12 -1.02
CA GLY A 788 -2.69 25.32 -1.12
C GLY A 788 -3.13 26.35 -2.17
N LYS A 789 -4.23 26.11 -2.89
CA LYS A 789 -4.89 27.07 -3.79
C LYS A 789 -6.31 27.38 -3.31
N THR A 790 -7.10 26.35 -2.96
CA THR A 790 -8.41 26.45 -2.30
C THR A 790 -8.39 27.32 -1.04
N PHE A 791 -7.35 27.19 -0.20
CA PHE A 791 -7.22 27.86 1.09
C PHE A 791 -6.02 28.82 1.17
N SER A 792 -5.45 29.26 0.03
CA SER A 792 -4.29 30.17 -0.05
C SER A 792 -2.96 29.72 0.60
N VAL A 793 -2.98 28.63 1.37
CA VAL A 793 -1.85 28.05 2.12
C VAL A 793 -0.87 27.25 1.24
N THR A 794 -0.24 27.90 0.26
CA THR A 794 0.65 27.24 -0.73
C THR A 794 1.75 26.38 -0.08
N GLY A 795 2.24 26.78 1.10
CA GLY A 795 3.26 26.06 1.87
C GLY A 795 2.79 24.75 2.52
N TRP A 796 1.49 24.51 2.71
CA TRP A 796 0.98 23.27 3.31
C TRP A 796 1.12 22.05 2.40
N LYS A 797 1.33 22.26 1.09
CA LYS A 797 1.69 21.19 0.15
C LYS A 797 0.80 19.93 0.24
N LEU A 798 -0.50 20.13 0.37
CA LEU A 798 -1.53 19.09 0.24
C LEU A 798 -2.39 19.29 -1.00
N GLY A 799 -2.79 18.18 -1.61
CA GLY A 799 -3.70 18.12 -2.73
C GLY A 799 -4.33 16.74 -2.82
N TRP A 800 -5.13 16.52 -3.85
CA TRP A 800 -5.87 15.28 -4.02
C TRP A 800 -6.03 14.95 -5.49
N THR A 801 -6.45 13.71 -5.77
CA THR A 801 -6.98 13.28 -7.06
C THR A 801 -8.28 12.53 -6.82
N ILE A 802 -9.26 12.78 -7.68
CA ILE A 802 -10.59 12.17 -7.67
C ILE A 802 -10.85 11.59 -9.05
N GLY A 803 -11.38 10.38 -9.09
CA GLY A 803 -11.61 9.66 -10.33
C GLY A 803 -12.01 8.20 -10.10
N PRO A 804 -12.13 7.39 -11.16
CA PRO A 804 -12.66 6.04 -11.07
C PRO A 804 -11.66 5.11 -10.39
N ALA A 805 -12.19 4.13 -9.64
CA ALA A 805 -11.41 3.31 -8.72
C ALA A 805 -10.23 2.55 -9.36
N ASN A 806 -10.30 2.18 -10.64
CA ASN A 806 -9.21 1.55 -11.38
C ASN A 806 -8.00 2.49 -11.60
N LEU A 807 -8.23 3.74 -11.96
CA LEU A 807 -7.17 4.73 -12.18
C LEU A 807 -6.60 5.20 -10.83
N ILE A 808 -7.47 5.42 -9.84
CA ILE A 808 -7.04 5.78 -8.47
C ILE A 808 -6.26 4.61 -7.83
N GLN A 809 -6.64 3.36 -8.02
CA GLN A 809 -5.87 2.21 -7.53
C GLN A 809 -4.44 2.17 -8.10
N ALA A 810 -4.25 2.48 -9.39
CA ALA A 810 -2.91 2.59 -9.97
C ALA A 810 -2.08 3.69 -9.26
N MET A 811 -2.69 4.85 -9.00
CA MET A 811 -2.06 5.93 -8.22
C MET A 811 -1.73 5.50 -6.78
N GLN A 812 -2.61 4.75 -6.11
CA GLN A 812 -2.36 4.23 -4.76
C GLN A 812 -1.18 3.25 -4.75
N LEU A 813 -1.06 2.37 -5.76
CA LEU A 813 0.07 1.44 -5.91
C LEU A 813 1.41 2.15 -6.17
N HIS A 814 1.40 3.34 -6.78
CA HIS A 814 2.58 4.21 -6.90
C HIS A 814 2.87 4.99 -5.61
N GLN A 815 1.86 5.54 -4.94
CA GLN A 815 2.06 6.35 -3.72
C GLN A 815 2.62 5.54 -2.55
N GLN A 816 2.18 4.29 -2.34
CA GLN A 816 2.74 3.40 -1.30
C GLN A 816 4.25 3.15 -1.46
N ASN A 817 4.77 3.27 -2.68
CA ASN A 817 6.18 3.00 -3.02
C ASN A 817 7.03 4.28 -3.16
N THR A 818 6.48 5.47 -2.87
CA THR A 818 7.18 6.76 -3.01
C THR A 818 7.18 7.58 -1.72
N VAL A 819 6.01 8.05 -1.27
CA VAL A 819 5.87 8.83 -0.02
C VAL A 819 5.10 8.10 1.08
N TYR A 820 4.42 7.01 0.74
CA TYR A 820 3.57 6.19 1.60
C TYR A 820 2.34 6.89 2.21
N THR A 821 2.50 8.05 2.86
CA THR A 821 1.40 8.84 3.44
C THR A 821 1.74 10.33 3.44
N CYS A 822 0.72 11.19 3.39
CA CYS A 822 0.86 12.62 3.61
C CYS A 822 0.87 12.99 5.11
N PRO A 823 1.33 14.19 5.52
CA PRO A 823 1.37 14.62 6.92
C PRO A 823 -0.03 14.67 7.56
N THR A 824 -0.23 13.97 8.68
CA THR A 824 -1.54 13.88 9.35
C THR A 824 -2.08 15.22 9.87
N PRO A 825 -1.28 16.10 10.53
CA PRO A 825 -1.81 17.36 11.07
C PRO A 825 -2.36 18.28 9.97
N LEU A 826 -1.64 18.38 8.85
CA LEU A 826 -2.07 19.22 7.72
C LEU A 826 -3.35 18.68 7.08
N GLN A 827 -3.54 17.35 7.03
CA GLN A 827 -4.75 16.75 6.46
C GLN A 827 -5.98 16.95 7.36
N GLU A 828 -5.82 16.86 8.68
CA GLU A 828 -6.87 17.19 9.66
C GLU A 828 -7.24 18.69 9.59
N ALA A 829 -6.25 19.58 9.46
CA ALA A 829 -6.49 21.02 9.32
C ALA A 829 -7.26 21.37 8.03
N VAL A 830 -6.91 20.75 6.89
CA VAL A 830 -7.65 20.91 5.64
C VAL A 830 -9.05 20.29 5.74
N ALA A 831 -9.20 19.12 6.38
CA ALA A 831 -10.50 18.48 6.56
C ALA A 831 -11.46 19.37 7.35
N ARG A 832 -11.03 19.94 8.47
CA ARG A 832 -11.81 20.91 9.27
C ARG A 832 -12.18 22.15 8.47
N SER A 833 -11.24 22.70 7.70
CA SER A 833 -11.51 23.87 6.85
C SER A 833 -12.57 23.57 5.79
N LEU A 834 -12.52 22.39 5.16
CA LEU A 834 -13.54 21.94 4.21
C LEU A 834 -14.90 21.65 4.87
N GLU A 835 -14.92 21.12 6.10
CA GLU A 835 -16.16 20.89 6.85
C GLU A 835 -16.86 22.20 7.27
N ILE A 836 -16.10 23.27 7.51
CA ILE A 836 -16.62 24.62 7.79
C ILE A 836 -17.17 25.26 6.51
N GLU A 837 -16.49 25.09 5.37
CA GLU A 837 -16.90 25.67 4.08
C GLU A 837 -18.04 24.91 3.38
N LEU A 838 -18.17 23.59 3.56
CA LEU A 838 -19.18 22.74 2.93
C LEU A 838 -20.64 23.22 3.12
N PRO A 839 -21.11 23.66 4.32
CA PRO A 839 -22.45 24.25 4.47
C PRO A 839 -22.55 25.69 3.94
N LEU A 840 -21.43 26.37 3.71
CA LEU A 840 -21.38 27.79 3.30
C LEU A 840 -21.28 28.00 1.78
N LEU A 841 -21.02 26.96 0.98
CA LEU A 841 -20.68 27.06 -0.46
C LEU A 841 -21.55 28.00 -1.30
N ASN A 842 -22.84 28.12 -0.97
CA ASN A 842 -23.81 28.93 -1.71
C ASN A 842 -24.09 30.31 -1.06
N THR A 843 -23.27 30.74 -0.10
CA THR A 843 -23.41 32.02 0.61
C THR A 843 -22.18 32.92 0.39
N HIS A 844 -22.34 34.22 0.62
CA HIS A 844 -21.22 35.18 0.61
C HIS A 844 -20.23 34.98 1.77
N GLU A 845 -20.54 34.12 2.74
CA GLU A 845 -19.66 33.83 3.89
C GLU A 845 -18.64 32.72 3.59
N SER A 846 -18.84 31.93 2.53
CA SER A 846 -17.82 30.97 2.08
C SER A 846 -16.56 31.69 1.63
N TYR A 847 -15.40 31.22 2.10
CA TYR A 847 -14.09 31.70 1.67
C TYR A 847 -13.89 31.58 0.16
N PHE A 848 -14.52 30.61 -0.51
CA PHE A 848 -14.37 30.43 -1.95
C PHE A 848 -15.03 31.60 -2.73
N ASN A 849 -16.24 31.99 -2.32
CA ASN A 849 -16.96 33.13 -2.90
C ASN A 849 -16.30 34.47 -2.50
N GLU A 850 -15.88 34.60 -1.23
CA GLU A 850 -15.16 35.76 -0.69
C GLU A 850 -13.83 35.99 -1.43
N MET A 851 -13.02 34.94 -1.64
CA MET A 851 -11.78 35.01 -2.40
C MET A 851 -11.99 35.46 -3.84
N CYS A 852 -13.00 34.90 -4.52
CA CYS A 852 -13.31 35.31 -5.88
C CYS A 852 -13.66 36.81 -5.93
N ALA A 853 -14.53 37.28 -5.03
CA ALA A 853 -14.91 38.70 -4.93
C ALA A 853 -13.75 39.64 -4.55
N LEU A 854 -12.75 39.16 -3.79
CA LEU A 854 -11.55 39.92 -3.43
C LEU A 854 -10.52 39.99 -4.57
N ILE A 855 -10.37 38.91 -5.34
CA ILE A 855 -9.30 38.74 -6.32
C ILE A 855 -9.69 39.28 -7.71
N GLU A 856 -10.97 39.19 -8.09
CA GLU A 856 -11.45 39.64 -9.40
C GLU A 856 -11.21 41.15 -9.67
N PRO A 857 -11.51 42.08 -8.74
CA PRO A 857 -11.29 43.50 -8.96
C PRO A 857 -9.81 43.87 -9.02
N LYS A 858 -8.94 43.12 -8.31
CA LYS A 858 -7.48 43.25 -8.40
C LYS A 858 -6.98 42.90 -9.81
N GLY A 859 -7.56 41.84 -10.41
CA GLY A 859 -7.34 41.47 -11.80
C GLY A 859 -7.71 42.60 -12.77
N ARG A 860 -8.95 43.10 -12.72
CA ARG A 860 -9.41 44.23 -13.57
C ARG A 860 -8.52 45.48 -13.41
N ASN A 861 -8.22 45.86 -12.17
CA ASN A 861 -7.38 47.01 -11.87
C ASN A 861 -5.97 46.85 -12.46
N MET A 862 -5.39 45.64 -12.37
CA MET A 862 -4.07 45.37 -12.94
C MET A 862 -4.07 45.37 -14.48
N VAL A 863 -5.12 44.85 -15.13
CA VAL A 863 -5.28 44.94 -16.60
C VAL A 863 -5.29 46.41 -17.05
N LYS A 864 -6.13 47.24 -16.42
CA LYS A 864 -6.17 48.69 -16.69
C LYS A 864 -4.80 49.33 -16.52
N LYS A 865 -4.14 49.09 -15.38
CA LYS A 865 -2.82 49.65 -15.06
C LYS A 865 -1.73 49.26 -16.05
N LEU A 866 -1.68 48.01 -16.50
CA LEU A 866 -0.70 47.56 -17.49
C LEU A 866 -0.98 48.12 -18.89
N ASN A 867 -2.26 48.32 -19.24
CA ASN A 867 -2.65 49.01 -20.47
C ASN A 867 -2.27 50.50 -20.44
N GLU A 868 -2.37 51.18 -19.28
CA GLU A 868 -1.87 52.55 -19.09
C GLU A 868 -0.34 52.67 -19.25
N ILE A 869 0.41 51.61 -18.94
CA ILE A 869 1.87 51.49 -19.15
C ILE A 869 2.20 51.20 -20.63
N GLY A 870 1.22 50.85 -21.47
CA GLY A 870 1.41 50.54 -22.90
C GLY A 870 1.65 49.07 -23.23
N MET A 871 1.50 48.16 -22.26
CA MET A 871 1.35 46.73 -22.56
C MET A 871 -0.03 46.45 -23.17
N ILE A 872 -0.24 45.25 -23.73
CA ILE A 872 -1.58 44.75 -24.07
C ILE A 872 -1.94 43.64 -23.09
N ALA A 873 -2.57 44.00 -21.97
CA ALA A 873 -2.96 43.07 -20.91
C ALA A 873 -4.28 42.37 -21.23
N VAL A 874 -4.27 41.05 -21.05
CA VAL A 874 -5.42 40.16 -21.19
C VAL A 874 -6.17 40.11 -19.86
N ARG A 875 -7.49 40.32 -19.86
CA ARG A 875 -8.30 40.07 -18.66
C ARG A 875 -8.51 38.56 -18.47
N PRO A 876 -8.07 37.98 -17.35
CA PRO A 876 -8.33 36.57 -17.07
C PRO A 876 -9.81 36.32 -16.79
N THR A 877 -10.27 35.13 -17.16
CA THR A 877 -11.60 34.58 -16.82
C THR A 877 -11.58 33.78 -15.50
N GLY A 878 -10.39 33.46 -14.98
CA GLY A 878 -10.18 32.77 -13.71
C GLY A 878 -8.71 32.66 -13.29
N GLY A 879 -8.46 31.96 -12.19
CA GLY A 879 -7.15 31.88 -11.54
C GLY A 879 -6.73 33.20 -10.88
N TYR A 880 -5.42 33.43 -10.77
CA TYR A 880 -4.85 34.71 -10.31
C TYR A 880 -3.63 35.16 -11.13
N PHE A 881 -3.51 34.63 -12.34
CA PHE A 881 -2.51 35.03 -13.32
C PHE A 881 -3.19 35.73 -14.47
N LEU A 882 -2.53 36.78 -14.97
CA LEU A 882 -2.88 37.42 -16.23
C LEU A 882 -1.65 37.46 -17.14
N VAL A 883 -1.87 37.63 -18.44
CA VAL A 883 -0.81 37.71 -19.44
C VAL A 883 -0.86 39.09 -20.08
N ALA A 884 0.29 39.70 -20.36
CA ALA A 884 0.38 40.96 -21.08
C ALA A 884 1.43 40.90 -22.19
N ASP A 885 1.08 41.44 -23.36
CA ASP A 885 1.99 41.59 -24.49
C ASP A 885 2.91 42.80 -24.25
N ILE A 886 4.21 42.58 -24.37
CA ILE A 886 5.26 43.59 -24.19
C ILE A 886 5.86 44.08 -25.51
N SER A 887 5.38 43.63 -26.67
CA SER A 887 5.95 44.00 -27.99
C SER A 887 5.87 45.50 -28.32
N LYS A 888 4.97 46.25 -27.68
CA LYS A 888 4.87 47.72 -27.79
C LYS A 888 5.88 48.48 -26.92
N LEU A 889 6.51 47.83 -25.93
CA LEU A 889 7.44 48.48 -25.02
C LEU A 889 8.86 48.43 -25.57
N HIS A 890 9.47 49.60 -25.80
CA HIS A 890 10.83 49.71 -26.30
C HIS A 890 11.85 49.65 -25.16
N VAL A 891 12.75 48.66 -25.22
CA VAL A 891 13.97 48.61 -24.41
C VAL A 891 15.17 48.74 -25.35
N PRO A 892 16.13 49.65 -25.10
CA PRO A 892 17.30 49.82 -25.95
C PRO A 892 18.10 48.52 -26.11
N SER A 893 18.40 48.13 -27.36
CA SER A 893 19.03 46.84 -27.69
C SER A 893 20.43 46.65 -27.10
N ASN A 894 21.06 47.72 -26.61
CA ASN A 894 22.33 47.71 -25.88
C ASN A 894 22.20 47.36 -24.38
N GLU A 895 20.99 47.42 -23.81
CA GLU A 895 20.71 47.06 -22.41
C GLU A 895 20.17 45.64 -22.24
N LEU A 896 19.64 45.04 -23.31
CA LEU A 896 19.18 43.65 -23.33
C LEU A 896 20.36 42.67 -23.44
N ASP A 897 20.15 41.45 -22.93
CA ASP A 897 21.14 40.37 -23.03
C ASP A 897 21.43 40.00 -24.50
N LYS A 898 22.71 39.91 -24.85
CA LYS A 898 23.20 39.58 -26.20
C LYS A 898 23.25 38.09 -26.48
N ASN A 899 22.87 37.23 -25.52
CA ASN A 899 22.71 35.80 -25.76
C ASN A 899 21.44 35.52 -26.60
N ASP A 900 21.62 35.21 -27.87
CA ASP A 900 20.53 34.88 -28.80
C ASP A 900 19.87 33.51 -28.54
N SER A 901 20.37 32.72 -27.58
CA SER A 901 19.67 31.54 -27.08
C SER A 901 18.52 31.86 -26.11
N LEU A 902 18.29 33.14 -25.78
CA LEU A 902 17.19 33.59 -24.91
C LEU A 902 16.11 34.29 -25.73
N SER A 903 14.85 33.96 -25.46
CA SER A 903 13.68 34.64 -26.03
C SER A 903 13.53 36.07 -25.47
N TYR A 904 12.84 36.93 -26.23
CA TYR A 904 12.74 38.36 -25.92
C TYR A 904 12.11 38.64 -24.54
N ASP A 905 11.03 37.93 -24.19
CA ASP A 905 10.40 37.96 -22.87
C ASP A 905 11.34 37.59 -21.71
N VAL A 906 12.25 36.62 -21.88
CA VAL A 906 13.27 36.28 -20.87
C VAL A 906 14.27 37.42 -20.73
N LYS A 907 14.78 37.95 -21.85
CA LYS A 907 15.70 39.11 -21.87
C LYS A 907 15.05 40.32 -21.19
N PHE A 908 13.81 40.63 -21.54
CA PHE A 908 13.03 41.75 -21.01
C PHE A 908 12.72 41.58 -19.52
N ASN A 909 12.25 40.41 -19.06
CA ASN A 909 11.96 40.19 -17.65
C ASN A 909 13.22 40.31 -16.78
N ASN A 910 14.35 39.77 -17.27
CA ASN A 910 15.64 39.92 -16.60
C ASN A 910 16.10 41.38 -16.57
N TRP A 911 15.88 42.16 -17.63
CA TRP A 911 16.17 43.60 -17.65
C TRP A 911 15.25 44.40 -16.72
N MET A 912 13.95 44.12 -16.71
CA MET A 912 12.94 44.80 -15.88
C MET A 912 13.20 44.56 -14.38
N MET A 913 13.50 43.32 -14.02
CA MET A 913 13.89 42.93 -12.66
C MET A 913 15.19 43.61 -12.19
N GLN A 914 16.13 43.87 -13.09
CA GLN A 914 17.42 44.49 -12.77
C GLN A 914 17.40 46.02 -12.73
N ASN A 915 16.74 46.65 -13.72
CA ASN A 915 16.82 48.10 -13.94
C ASN A 915 15.59 48.87 -13.48
N LYS A 916 14.44 48.19 -13.30
CA LYS A 916 13.20 48.79 -12.78
C LYS A 916 12.84 48.26 -11.39
N GLY A 917 13.19 47.00 -11.08
CA GLY A 917 12.89 46.39 -9.78
C GLY A 917 11.49 45.79 -9.70
N VAL A 918 10.91 45.34 -10.82
CA VAL A 918 9.66 44.56 -10.87
C VAL A 918 9.95 43.23 -11.56
N SER A 919 9.39 42.13 -11.05
CA SER A 919 9.51 40.80 -11.67
C SER A 919 8.15 40.27 -12.09
N ALA A 920 8.07 39.79 -13.32
CA ALA A 920 7.01 38.91 -13.84
C ALA A 920 7.60 37.51 -14.08
N ILE A 921 6.91 36.66 -14.85
CA ILE A 921 7.47 35.44 -15.45
C ILE A 921 7.41 35.53 -16.98
N PRO A 922 8.50 35.26 -17.73
CA PRO A 922 8.48 35.14 -19.18
C PRO A 922 7.54 33.99 -19.62
N MET A 923 6.68 34.22 -20.63
CA MET A 923 5.68 33.23 -21.05
C MET A 923 6.26 32.06 -21.86
N SER A 924 7.34 32.28 -22.61
CA SER A 924 8.06 31.26 -23.40
C SER A 924 8.44 30.01 -22.59
N VAL A 925 8.67 30.13 -21.28
CA VAL A 925 9.11 29.03 -20.42
C VAL A 925 7.99 28.02 -20.11
N PHE A 926 6.75 28.38 -20.43
CA PHE A 926 5.58 27.50 -20.41
C PHE A 926 5.32 26.81 -21.76
N TYR A 927 6.09 27.12 -22.81
CA TYR A 927 5.95 26.49 -24.13
C TYR A 927 7.03 25.44 -24.38
N SER A 928 6.68 24.41 -25.14
CA SER A 928 7.64 23.51 -25.78
C SER A 928 8.68 24.27 -26.62
N THR A 929 9.89 23.74 -26.77
CA THR A 929 10.97 24.42 -27.52
C THR A 929 10.62 24.75 -28.97
N SER A 930 9.74 23.97 -29.61
CA SER A 930 9.15 24.28 -30.92
C SER A 930 8.26 25.53 -30.89
N ASN A 931 7.48 25.71 -29.82
CA ASN A 931 6.44 26.74 -29.71
C ASN A 931 6.87 27.97 -28.89
N GLN A 932 8.10 28.02 -28.37
CA GLN A 932 8.63 29.14 -27.57
C GLN A 932 8.44 30.53 -28.22
N HIS A 933 8.46 30.59 -29.56
CA HIS A 933 8.21 31.79 -30.35
C HIS A 933 6.78 32.37 -30.21
N LEU A 934 5.80 31.55 -29.80
CA LEU A 934 4.43 32.00 -29.50
C LEU A 934 4.38 32.74 -28.16
N GLY A 935 5.20 32.32 -27.18
CA GLY A 935 5.29 32.95 -25.86
C GLY A 935 6.24 34.15 -25.79
N SER A 936 7.19 34.28 -26.71
CA SER A 936 8.35 35.16 -26.56
C SER A 936 8.08 36.67 -26.52
N LYS A 937 6.83 37.12 -26.72
CA LYS A 937 6.41 38.53 -26.61
C LYS A 937 5.49 38.83 -25.42
N TYR A 938 5.32 37.87 -24.51
CA TYR A 938 4.37 37.98 -23.40
C TYR A 938 5.03 37.79 -22.03
N LEU A 939 4.50 38.48 -21.01
CA LEU A 939 4.81 38.25 -19.60
C LEU A 939 3.56 37.80 -18.84
N ARG A 940 3.74 36.88 -17.88
CA ARG A 940 2.71 36.47 -16.92
C ARG A 940 2.91 37.19 -15.58
N PHE A 941 1.86 37.85 -15.11
CA PHE A 941 1.82 38.53 -13.81
C PHE A 941 0.85 37.83 -12.85
N CYS A 942 1.17 37.88 -11.55
CA CYS A 942 0.38 37.36 -10.44
C CYS A 942 -0.28 38.53 -9.70
N PHE A 943 -1.61 38.56 -9.66
CA PHE A 943 -2.38 39.66 -9.04
C PHE A 943 -3.06 39.31 -7.71
N PHE A 944 -2.92 38.07 -7.22
CA PHE A 944 -3.26 37.74 -5.83
C PHE A 944 -2.18 38.30 -4.89
N LYS A 945 -2.28 39.61 -4.65
CA LYS A 945 -1.37 40.39 -3.80
C LYS A 945 -2.14 41.45 -3.01
N GLU A 946 -1.54 41.95 -1.93
CA GLU A 946 -1.95 43.20 -1.29
C GLU A 946 -1.97 44.36 -2.31
N ASP A 947 -2.87 45.33 -2.10
CA ASP A 947 -2.93 46.52 -2.94
C ASP A 947 -1.70 47.42 -2.75
N SER A 948 -1.01 47.31 -1.61
CA SER A 948 0.33 47.88 -1.37
C SER A 948 1.34 47.40 -2.44
N THR A 949 1.47 46.09 -2.62
CA THR A 949 2.33 45.43 -3.62
C THR A 949 1.92 45.79 -5.05
N LEU A 950 0.62 45.76 -5.38
CA LEU A 950 0.10 46.07 -6.71
C LEU A 950 0.26 47.56 -7.08
N ASN A 951 0.12 48.47 -6.11
CA ASN A 951 0.36 49.89 -6.31
C ASN A 951 1.87 50.17 -6.46
N SER A 952 2.72 49.58 -5.61
CA SER A 952 4.17 49.75 -5.68
C SER A 952 4.75 49.37 -7.05
N ALA A 953 4.37 48.22 -7.59
CA ALA A 953 4.81 47.82 -8.93
C ALA A 953 4.29 48.74 -10.05
N TYR A 954 3.05 49.21 -9.94
CA TYR A 954 2.47 50.13 -10.93
C TYR A 954 3.17 51.49 -10.92
N GLU A 955 3.41 52.11 -9.76
CA GLU A 955 4.10 53.40 -9.70
C GLU A 955 5.57 53.30 -10.17
N ILE A 956 6.22 52.14 -9.99
CA ILE A 956 7.54 51.88 -10.57
C ILE A 956 7.48 51.82 -12.11
N LEU A 957 6.51 51.07 -12.67
CA LEU A 957 6.38 50.90 -14.13
C LEU A 957 5.80 52.13 -14.84
N LYS A 958 5.05 52.98 -14.14
CA LYS A 958 4.49 54.26 -14.64
C LYS A 958 5.50 55.41 -14.63
N LYS A 959 6.54 55.29 -13.79
CA LYS A 959 7.67 56.24 -13.72
C LYS A 959 8.77 55.92 -14.74
N TRP A 960 8.76 54.72 -15.32
CA TRP A 960 9.59 54.35 -16.45
C TRP A 960 9.03 54.99 -17.73
#